data_AF-A0AA39FNW6-F1
#
_entry.id   AF-A0AA39FNW6-F1
#
_cell.length_a   1.000
_cell.length_b   1.000
_cell.length_c   1.000
_cell.angle_alpha   90.00
_cell.angle_beta   90.00
_cell.angle_gamma   90.00
#
_symmetry.space_group_name_H-M   'P 1'
#
loop_
_entity.id
_entity.type
_entity.pdbx_description
1 polymer ?
#
loop_
_entity_poly.entity_id
_entity_poly.type
_entity_poly.pdbx_seq_one_letter_code
_entity_poly.pdbx_strand_id
1 'polypeptide(L)'
;MPVANSEENENVEVLKFEKTPVMSTYLVAVVVGEFDYVEDQTSDGTVVRVYTPKEKREQGRFALEVATKVLPYYNKYFGISYPLPKMDLIAIADFAAGAMENWGLVTYRETCLLVDPQNTSAASKQWIALVVGHELAHQWFGNLVTMEWWTHLWLNEGYASFVEFLCVAHLFPEYDIWTQFVTDTYIKALELDGLKNSHPIEVPVGHPTEIDEIFDDISYNKGASVIRMLHSYIGDSDFRKGMNLYLKRHSYANAETEDLWNALEETSNKPIGAIMSTWTKQQGFPVIKVEQRQEGNNRILSLSQERFLADGSHDEESSLWMIPVSVSTSTAPSEIAFSTIMREKNEEIVINNVPKDAWIKVNPGTIGFYRTRYNFDALALLMPAVKNRTLPPLDRLGLLDDLFAMVQAGHVSTVEALKFMQAYQYEDNYTVWSSIVSSLSKIGILLGHHDDLDQRFKKFGRSLLKDIANKLGWEPKKNESHLDNLLRSLVLGRMSALNDLETIEEAKKRFELHISGKCILPADLRSPVYRAVLSVGDVNTYEAMLKLYDEADLHEEKDRILRALGAIRDKQLLGKVLDFAMSDKVRAQDTVFAIMSVAFNSKGRDIAWEFLKSNWQILTNRYGAFLLPRLVKHTTENFVTEQRAIEIEEFFKKNPTPGTERTVQQSVESIRLNVAWLARDQAAIEHFLK
;
A
#
# COMPACT_ATOMS: atom_id res chain seq x y z
N MET A 1 24.76 -13.06 -15.35
CA MET A 1 26.15 -13.56 -15.24
C MET A 1 27.13 -12.57 -15.85
N PRO A 2 28.42 -12.57 -15.48
CA PRO A 2 29.47 -11.81 -16.16
C PRO A 2 29.68 -12.28 -17.61
N VAL A 3 30.27 -11.41 -18.44
CA VAL A 3 30.73 -11.78 -19.80
C VAL A 3 31.98 -12.65 -19.66
N ALA A 4 31.92 -13.86 -20.21
CA ALA A 4 33.04 -14.80 -20.24
C ALA A 4 33.96 -14.58 -21.46
N ASN A 5 33.38 -14.23 -22.61
CA ASN A 5 34.11 -13.94 -23.84
C ASN A 5 33.33 -12.95 -24.72
N SER A 6 34.04 -12.12 -25.48
CA SER A 6 33.46 -11.28 -26.53
C SER A 6 34.20 -11.50 -27.85
N GLU A 7 33.44 -11.55 -28.95
CA GLU A 7 33.97 -11.66 -30.31
C GLU A 7 33.39 -10.52 -31.14
N GLU A 8 34.24 -9.66 -31.70
CA GLU A 8 33.81 -8.56 -32.56
C GLU A 8 34.06 -8.94 -34.03
N ASN A 9 33.03 -8.81 -34.87
CA ASN A 9 33.13 -9.08 -36.30
C ASN A 9 32.39 -8.01 -37.10
N GLU A 10 33.16 -7.17 -37.79
CA GLU A 10 32.71 -5.98 -38.54
C GLU A 10 31.83 -5.03 -37.72
N ASN A 11 30.50 -5.25 -37.74
CA ASN A 11 29.48 -4.40 -37.12
C ASN A 11 28.68 -5.14 -36.02
N VAL A 12 29.10 -6.36 -35.64
CA VAL A 12 28.40 -7.18 -34.64
C VAL A 12 29.38 -7.58 -33.54
N GLU A 13 28.99 -7.35 -32.29
CA GLU A 13 29.66 -7.91 -31.12
C GLU A 13 28.86 -9.10 -30.59
N VAL A 14 29.52 -10.24 -30.40
CA VAL A 14 28.95 -11.45 -29.82
C VAL A 14 29.45 -11.58 -28.38
N LEU A 15 28.57 -11.33 -27.42
CA LEU A 15 28.84 -11.51 -26.00
C LEU A 15 28.43 -12.91 -25.53
N LYS A 16 29.38 -13.67 -24.99
CA LYS A 16 29.14 -14.97 -24.36
C LYS A 16 29.22 -14.81 -22.85
N PHE A 17 28.12 -15.07 -22.15
CA PHE A 17 28.04 -14.98 -20.69
C PHE A 17 28.44 -16.30 -20.01
N GLU A 18 28.91 -16.23 -18.76
CA GLU A 18 29.13 -17.43 -17.95
C GLU A 18 27.82 -18.20 -17.72
N LYS A 19 27.94 -19.51 -17.44
CA LYS A 19 26.80 -20.39 -17.19
C LYS A 19 26.11 -20.03 -15.87
N THR A 20 24.79 -19.87 -15.90
CA THR A 20 23.98 -19.62 -14.69
C THR A 20 23.94 -20.86 -13.78
N PRO A 21 23.62 -20.69 -12.48
CA PRO A 21 23.05 -21.75 -11.68
C PRO A 21 21.72 -22.27 -12.27
N VAL A 22 21.19 -23.34 -11.67
CA VAL A 22 19.82 -23.78 -11.96
C VAL A 22 18.86 -22.68 -11.51
N MET A 23 17.94 -22.29 -12.39
CA MET A 23 16.97 -21.21 -12.16
C MET A 23 15.72 -21.43 -13.02
N SER A 24 14.61 -20.84 -12.60
CA SER A 24 13.34 -20.86 -13.31
C SER A 24 13.37 -20.00 -14.58
N THR A 25 12.58 -20.36 -15.60
CA THR A 25 12.60 -19.68 -16.91
C THR A 25 12.16 -18.22 -16.85
N TYR A 26 11.24 -17.87 -15.95
CA TYR A 26 10.72 -16.51 -15.79
C TYR A 26 11.77 -15.49 -15.30
N LEU A 27 12.92 -15.98 -14.80
CA LEU A 27 14.03 -15.16 -14.29
C LEU A 27 15.12 -14.89 -15.33
N VAL A 28 15.01 -15.45 -16.54
CA VAL A 28 15.99 -15.22 -17.61
C VAL A 28 15.81 -13.80 -18.15
N ALA A 29 16.86 -12.98 -18.09
CA ALA A 29 16.85 -11.62 -18.62
C ALA A 29 18.11 -11.29 -19.43
N VAL A 30 17.90 -10.55 -20.52
CA VAL A 30 18.94 -9.94 -21.35
C VAL A 30 18.45 -8.54 -21.73
N VAL A 31 19.30 -7.53 -21.55
CA VAL A 31 19.04 -6.16 -21.99
C VAL A 31 20.13 -5.75 -22.96
N VAL A 32 19.72 -5.22 -24.12
CA VAL A 32 20.62 -4.66 -25.13
C VAL A 32 20.22 -3.22 -25.36
N GLY A 33 21.17 -2.31 -25.17
CA GLY A 33 20.97 -0.88 -25.37
C GLY A 33 22.15 -0.07 -24.86
N GLU A 34 22.10 1.23 -25.10
CA GLU A 34 23.15 2.14 -24.68
C GLU A 34 22.82 2.76 -23.31
N PHE A 35 23.52 2.32 -22.27
CA PHE A 35 23.32 2.77 -20.89
C PHE A 35 24.63 3.30 -20.30
N ASP A 36 24.51 4.21 -19.33
CA ASP A 36 25.60 4.54 -18.41
C ASP A 36 25.40 3.74 -17.11
N TYR A 37 26.40 3.70 -16.23
CA TYR A 37 26.23 3.08 -14.92
C TYR A 37 27.08 3.73 -13.83
N VAL A 38 26.58 3.59 -12.60
CA VAL A 38 27.37 3.74 -11.38
C VAL A 38 27.69 2.36 -10.84
N GLU A 39 28.87 2.19 -10.25
CA GLU A 39 29.37 0.91 -9.73
C GLU A 39 29.95 1.13 -8.33
N ASP A 40 29.74 0.14 -7.47
CA ASP A 40 30.42 -0.01 -6.18
C ASP A 40 30.43 -1.49 -5.78
N GLN A 41 31.01 -1.83 -4.64
CA GLN A 41 31.12 -3.20 -4.15
C GLN A 41 30.49 -3.33 -2.76
N THR A 42 29.79 -4.43 -2.52
CA THR A 42 29.31 -4.75 -1.18
C THR A 42 30.49 -5.00 -0.22
N SER A 43 30.24 -4.89 1.08
CA SER A 43 31.27 -5.16 2.10
C SER A 43 31.84 -6.59 2.08
N ASP A 44 31.16 -7.54 1.43
CA ASP A 44 31.57 -8.93 1.24
C ASP A 44 31.98 -9.27 -0.21
N GLY A 45 32.16 -8.26 -1.07
CA GLY A 45 32.87 -8.40 -2.34
C GLY A 45 32.00 -8.58 -3.60
N THR A 46 30.68 -8.54 -3.50
CA THR A 46 29.79 -8.58 -4.67
C THR A 46 29.82 -7.23 -5.40
N VAL A 47 30.12 -7.25 -6.70
CA VAL A 47 30.06 -6.03 -7.52
C VAL A 47 28.60 -5.66 -7.78
N VAL A 48 28.24 -4.40 -7.53
CA VAL A 48 26.89 -3.88 -7.76
C VAL A 48 26.94 -2.74 -8.78
N ARG A 49 26.08 -2.81 -9.79
CA ARG A 49 25.93 -1.73 -10.78
C ARG A 49 24.49 -1.27 -10.88
N VAL A 50 24.31 0.03 -11.07
CA VAL A 50 23.01 0.61 -11.44
C VAL A 50 23.14 1.24 -12.81
N TYR A 51 22.53 0.59 -13.79
CA TYR A 51 22.44 1.05 -15.18
C TYR A 51 21.30 2.04 -15.34
N THR A 52 21.60 3.16 -16.00
CA THR A 52 20.66 4.25 -16.24
C THR A 52 20.66 4.61 -17.72
N PRO A 53 19.58 5.23 -18.23
CA PRO A 53 19.67 5.96 -19.50
C PRO A 53 20.90 6.89 -19.49
N LYS A 54 21.49 7.10 -20.67
CA LYS A 54 22.58 8.08 -20.84
C LYS A 54 22.18 9.42 -20.23
N GLU A 55 23.17 10.15 -19.71
CA GLU A 55 23.00 11.47 -19.06
C GLU A 55 22.31 11.43 -17.67
N LYS A 56 21.72 10.30 -17.26
CA LYS A 56 21.09 10.13 -15.93
C LYS A 56 21.94 9.37 -14.90
N ARG A 57 23.23 9.16 -15.18
CA ARG A 57 24.16 8.35 -14.37
C ARG A 57 24.08 8.65 -12.88
N GLU A 58 24.12 9.93 -12.52
CA GLU A 58 24.15 10.39 -11.13
C GLU A 58 22.86 10.06 -10.36
N GLN A 59 21.73 9.88 -11.06
CA GLN A 59 20.45 9.54 -10.45
C GLN A 59 20.41 8.09 -9.93
N GLY A 60 21.31 7.22 -10.39
CA GLY A 60 21.43 5.83 -9.92
C GLY A 60 22.17 5.69 -8.58
N ARG A 61 22.80 6.75 -8.05
CA ARG A 61 23.67 6.67 -6.86
C ARG A 61 22.95 6.22 -5.60
N PHE A 62 21.72 6.70 -5.37
CA PHE A 62 20.98 6.30 -4.18
C PHE A 62 20.62 4.82 -4.22
N ALA A 63 20.12 4.31 -5.34
CA ALA A 63 19.84 2.88 -5.48
C ALA A 63 21.10 2.02 -5.31
N LEU A 64 22.26 2.48 -5.80
CA LEU A 64 23.54 1.80 -5.60
C LEU A 64 23.90 1.73 -4.11
N GLU A 65 23.74 2.84 -3.38
CA GLU A 65 23.97 2.89 -1.92
C GLU A 65 23.02 1.94 -1.17
N VAL A 66 21.74 1.90 -1.55
CA VAL A 66 20.77 0.98 -0.95
C VAL A 66 21.18 -0.47 -1.25
N ALA A 67 21.38 -0.82 -2.52
CA ALA A 67 21.67 -2.19 -2.94
C ALA A 67 22.95 -2.75 -2.31
N THR A 68 24.00 -1.94 -2.18
CA THR A 68 25.27 -2.33 -1.55
C THR A 68 25.16 -2.60 -0.04
N LYS A 69 24.13 -2.04 0.62
CA LYS A 69 23.83 -2.28 2.03
C LYS A 69 22.81 -3.42 2.23
N VAL A 70 21.83 -3.53 1.34
CA VAL A 70 20.77 -4.55 1.38
C VAL A 70 21.35 -5.96 1.20
N LEU A 71 22.21 -6.17 0.20
CA LEU A 71 22.78 -7.50 -0.09
C LEU A 71 23.51 -8.11 1.13
N PRO A 72 24.47 -7.42 1.78
CA PRO A 72 25.11 -7.93 2.99
C PRO A 72 24.15 -8.12 4.17
N TYR A 73 23.15 -7.25 4.30
CA TYR A 73 22.11 -7.41 5.32
C TYR A 73 21.39 -8.74 5.15
N TYR A 74 20.91 -9.06 3.95
CA TYR A 74 20.23 -10.33 3.67
C TYR A 74 21.16 -11.55 3.75
N ASN A 75 22.42 -11.45 3.28
CA ASN A 75 23.44 -12.48 3.46
C ASN A 75 23.53 -12.90 4.94
N LYS A 76 23.58 -11.91 5.84
CA LYS A 76 23.66 -12.13 7.30
C LYS A 76 22.32 -12.53 7.92
N TYR A 77 21.22 -11.94 7.47
CA TYR A 77 19.89 -12.17 8.05
C TYR A 77 19.43 -13.61 7.77
N PHE A 78 19.55 -14.04 6.51
CA PHE A 78 19.19 -15.38 6.06
C PHE A 78 20.28 -16.42 6.29
N GLY A 79 21.53 -16.00 6.55
CA GLY A 79 22.65 -16.92 6.80
C GLY A 79 23.06 -17.74 5.57
N ILE A 80 22.84 -17.19 4.38
CA ILE A 80 23.18 -17.76 3.07
C ILE A 80 23.69 -16.62 2.20
N SER A 81 24.91 -16.73 1.69
CA SER A 81 25.49 -15.73 0.79
C SER A 81 24.80 -15.72 -0.57
N TYR A 82 24.62 -14.54 -1.14
CA TYR A 82 24.24 -14.35 -2.53
C TYR A 82 25.20 -15.12 -3.46
N PRO A 83 24.70 -15.97 -4.38
CA PRO A 83 25.55 -16.93 -5.06
C PRO A 83 26.22 -16.42 -6.34
N LEU A 84 25.82 -15.26 -6.87
CA LEU A 84 26.36 -14.75 -8.14
C LEU A 84 27.49 -13.73 -7.90
N PRO A 85 28.46 -13.60 -8.82
CA PRO A 85 29.60 -12.70 -8.65
C PRO A 85 29.25 -11.20 -8.78
N LYS A 86 28.05 -10.88 -9.29
CA LYS A 86 27.58 -9.51 -9.52
C LYS A 86 26.08 -9.36 -9.33
N MET A 87 25.65 -8.13 -9.08
CA MET A 87 24.26 -7.71 -9.07
C MET A 87 24.11 -6.44 -9.92
N ASP A 88 23.36 -6.53 -11.01
CA ASP A 88 23.03 -5.34 -11.82
C ASP A 88 21.57 -4.96 -11.61
N LEU A 89 21.31 -3.68 -11.42
CA LEU A 89 19.99 -3.06 -11.41
C LEU A 89 19.91 -2.16 -12.65
N ILE A 90 18.79 -2.15 -13.37
CA ILE A 90 18.66 -1.34 -14.58
C ILE A 90 17.32 -0.62 -14.66
N ALA A 91 17.36 0.68 -14.90
CA ALA A 91 16.17 1.48 -15.18
C ALA A 91 15.80 1.38 -16.67
N ILE A 92 14.61 0.83 -16.96
CA ILE A 92 14.05 0.70 -18.30
C ILE A 92 12.96 1.77 -18.50
N ALA A 93 12.94 2.36 -19.69
CA ALA A 93 12.05 3.48 -20.02
C ALA A 93 10.56 3.10 -20.01
N ASP A 94 10.22 1.93 -20.56
CA ASP A 94 8.87 1.37 -20.59
C ASP A 94 8.86 -0.01 -19.93
N PHE A 95 8.14 -0.13 -18.82
CA PHE A 95 8.05 -1.36 -18.05
C PHE A 95 6.68 -1.46 -17.38
N ALA A 96 5.92 -2.53 -17.61
CA ALA A 96 4.52 -2.60 -17.16
C ALA A 96 4.38 -2.69 -15.62
N ALA A 97 5.23 -3.49 -14.97
CA ALA A 97 5.29 -3.61 -13.51
C ALA A 97 6.13 -2.49 -12.87
N GLY A 98 6.36 -2.55 -11.55
CA GLY A 98 7.29 -1.64 -10.86
C GLY A 98 8.74 -2.04 -11.10
N ALA A 99 9.05 -3.31 -10.86
CA ALA A 99 10.34 -3.95 -11.07
C ALA A 99 10.16 -5.47 -11.31
N MET A 100 11.25 -6.18 -11.56
CA MET A 100 11.30 -7.63 -11.74
C MET A 100 12.68 -8.18 -11.36
N GLU A 101 12.69 -9.24 -10.57
CA GLU A 101 13.81 -9.74 -9.77
C GLU A 101 14.86 -10.58 -10.53
N ASN A 102 14.90 -10.49 -11.86
CA ASN A 102 15.66 -11.42 -12.71
C ASN A 102 17.09 -11.63 -12.18
N TRP A 103 17.53 -12.88 -12.06
CA TRP A 103 18.65 -13.23 -11.18
C TRP A 103 19.97 -12.60 -11.61
N GLY A 104 20.40 -11.59 -10.84
CA GLY A 104 21.60 -10.80 -11.09
C GLY A 104 21.44 -9.69 -12.15
N LEU A 105 20.26 -9.47 -12.72
CA LEU A 105 19.93 -8.34 -13.62
C LEU A 105 18.50 -7.86 -13.34
N VAL A 106 18.31 -7.15 -12.23
CA VAL A 106 17.00 -6.68 -11.80
C VAL A 106 16.56 -5.47 -12.64
N THR A 107 15.35 -5.52 -13.20
CA THR A 107 14.82 -4.48 -14.08
C THR A 107 13.80 -3.62 -13.36
N TYR A 108 13.85 -2.30 -13.52
CA TYR A 108 12.97 -1.34 -12.83
C TYR A 108 12.36 -0.34 -13.82
N ARG A 109 11.19 0.20 -13.50
CA ARG A 109 10.79 1.53 -14.00
C ARG A 109 11.76 2.60 -13.50
N GLU A 110 11.97 3.66 -14.28
CA GLU A 110 12.77 4.83 -13.86
C GLU A 110 12.34 5.37 -12.48
N THR A 111 11.03 5.46 -12.22
CA THR A 111 10.46 5.96 -10.95
C THR A 111 10.69 5.06 -9.73
N CYS A 112 11.15 3.82 -9.94
CA CYS A 112 11.43 2.85 -8.89
C CYS A 112 12.94 2.67 -8.63
N LEU A 113 13.81 3.40 -9.33
CA LEU A 113 15.27 3.26 -9.22
C LEU A 113 16.03 4.58 -9.20
N LEU A 114 15.57 5.60 -9.92
CA LEU A 114 16.31 6.85 -10.11
C LEU A 114 15.88 7.92 -9.09
N VAL A 115 16.86 8.60 -8.50
CA VAL A 115 16.67 9.71 -7.55
C VAL A 115 17.37 10.96 -8.04
N ASP A 116 16.60 12.04 -8.19
CA ASP A 116 17.14 13.39 -8.35
C ASP A 116 17.14 14.11 -7.00
N PRO A 117 18.29 14.57 -6.48
CA PRO A 117 18.37 15.20 -5.15
C PRO A 117 17.50 16.45 -4.96
N GLN A 118 17.11 17.15 -6.04
CA GLN A 118 16.30 18.36 -6.01
C GLN A 118 14.82 18.08 -6.31
N ASN A 119 14.53 17.07 -7.14
CA ASN A 119 13.22 16.85 -7.76
C ASN A 119 12.46 15.63 -7.22
N THR A 120 13.17 14.67 -6.59
CA THR A 120 12.57 13.48 -5.97
C THR A 120 12.08 13.79 -4.56
N SER A 121 10.82 13.42 -4.27
CA SER A 121 10.24 13.62 -2.94
C SER A 121 10.80 12.64 -1.90
N ALA A 122 10.73 12.99 -0.61
CA ALA A 122 11.12 12.11 0.47
C ALA A 122 10.30 10.79 0.47
N ALA A 123 9.01 10.88 0.12
CA ALA A 123 8.14 9.72 -0.04
C ALA A 123 8.62 8.79 -1.19
N SER A 124 8.95 9.36 -2.35
CA SER A 124 9.47 8.61 -3.50
C SER A 124 10.82 7.98 -3.21
N LYS A 125 11.72 8.71 -2.52
CA LYS A 125 13.03 8.19 -2.13
C LYS A 125 12.91 6.99 -1.18
N GLN A 126 12.00 7.06 -0.21
CA GLN A 126 11.68 5.94 0.67
C GLN A 126 11.09 4.76 -0.11
N TRP A 127 10.17 5.03 -1.04
CA TRP A 127 9.59 3.99 -1.90
C TRP A 127 10.67 3.27 -2.73
N ILE A 128 11.62 4.00 -3.31
CA ILE A 128 12.75 3.40 -4.04
C ILE A 128 13.58 2.49 -3.13
N ALA A 129 13.83 2.88 -1.88
CA ALA A 129 14.55 2.04 -0.93
C ALA A 129 13.80 0.74 -0.60
N LEU A 130 12.46 0.79 -0.48
CA LEU A 130 11.61 -0.39 -0.32
C LEU A 130 11.68 -1.30 -1.56
N VAL A 131 11.42 -0.77 -2.75
CA VAL A 131 11.42 -1.58 -3.98
C VAL A 131 12.80 -2.21 -4.23
N VAL A 132 13.90 -1.48 -4.03
CA VAL A 132 15.25 -2.09 -4.10
C VAL A 132 15.40 -3.18 -3.03
N GLY A 133 14.90 -2.97 -1.81
CA GLY A 133 14.87 -3.99 -0.76
C GLY A 133 14.05 -5.23 -1.13
N HIS A 134 12.90 -5.07 -1.79
CA HIS A 134 12.00 -6.12 -2.26
C HIS A 134 12.67 -7.00 -3.32
N GLU A 135 13.15 -6.38 -4.40
CA GLU A 135 13.76 -7.13 -5.51
C GLU A 135 15.04 -7.87 -5.09
N LEU A 136 15.80 -7.30 -4.15
CA LEU A 136 17.00 -7.95 -3.63
C LEU A 136 16.66 -9.08 -2.64
N ALA A 137 15.48 -9.07 -2.02
CA ALA A 137 15.00 -10.20 -1.21
C ALA A 137 14.69 -11.42 -2.08
N HIS A 138 14.14 -11.18 -3.28
CA HIS A 138 13.82 -12.26 -4.23
C HIS A 138 15.02 -13.09 -4.67
N GLN A 139 16.24 -12.57 -4.50
CA GLN A 139 17.46 -13.33 -4.76
C GLN A 139 17.58 -14.58 -3.88
N TRP A 140 16.86 -14.61 -2.75
CA TRP A 140 16.62 -15.80 -1.92
C TRP A 140 15.22 -16.37 -2.12
N PHE A 141 14.19 -15.52 -2.09
CA PHE A 141 12.77 -15.91 -2.14
C PHE A 141 12.19 -15.72 -3.55
N GLY A 142 12.33 -16.74 -4.39
CA GLY A 142 11.92 -16.74 -5.79
C GLY A 142 13.03 -17.21 -6.71
N ASN A 143 14.27 -16.76 -6.45
CA ASN A 143 15.42 -17.13 -7.28
C ASN A 143 16.14 -18.37 -6.75
N LEU A 144 16.67 -18.29 -5.53
CA LEU A 144 17.37 -19.43 -4.91
C LEU A 144 16.41 -20.55 -4.54
N VAL A 145 15.24 -20.21 -4.00
CA VAL A 145 14.13 -21.14 -3.76
C VAL A 145 12.91 -20.58 -4.44
N THR A 146 12.42 -21.26 -5.47
CA THR A 146 11.20 -20.86 -6.19
C THR A 146 10.01 -21.64 -5.67
N MET A 147 8.80 -21.07 -5.65
CA MET A 147 7.60 -21.87 -5.49
C MET A 147 7.53 -23.03 -6.51
N GLU A 148 6.95 -24.17 -6.12
CA GLU A 148 6.72 -25.31 -7.04
C GLU A 148 5.72 -24.95 -8.14
N TRP A 149 4.65 -24.27 -7.76
CA TRP A 149 3.63 -23.75 -8.66
C TRP A 149 3.12 -22.39 -8.19
N TRP A 150 2.44 -21.68 -9.10
CA TRP A 150 1.84 -20.36 -8.84
C TRP A 150 0.85 -20.34 -7.68
N THR A 151 0.29 -21.50 -7.31
CA THR A 151 -0.51 -21.65 -6.08
C THR A 151 0.22 -21.20 -4.83
N HIS A 152 1.56 -21.29 -4.81
CA HIS A 152 2.39 -20.86 -3.70
C HIS A 152 3.15 -19.55 -4.00
N LEU A 153 2.68 -18.72 -4.94
CA LEU A 153 3.30 -17.42 -5.32
C LEU A 153 3.66 -16.55 -4.12
N TRP A 154 2.83 -16.57 -3.08
CA TRP A 154 3.03 -15.80 -1.85
C TRP A 154 4.34 -16.14 -1.12
N LEU A 155 4.92 -17.33 -1.32
CA LEU A 155 6.25 -17.70 -0.80
C LEU A 155 7.36 -16.79 -1.36
N ASN A 156 7.16 -16.24 -2.55
CA ASN A 156 8.02 -15.21 -3.12
C ASN A 156 7.54 -13.84 -2.64
N GLU A 157 6.33 -13.45 -3.04
CA GLU A 157 5.88 -12.05 -2.97
C GLU A 157 5.56 -11.60 -1.55
N GLY A 158 4.83 -12.41 -0.78
CA GLY A 158 4.52 -12.12 0.61
C GLY A 158 5.78 -12.03 1.48
N TYR A 159 6.78 -12.88 1.19
CA TYR A 159 8.07 -12.83 1.88
C TYR A 159 8.89 -11.60 1.51
N ALA A 160 9.06 -11.31 0.22
CA ALA A 160 9.77 -10.12 -0.22
C ALA A 160 9.14 -8.84 0.36
N SER A 161 7.80 -8.74 0.32
CA SER A 161 7.04 -7.63 0.91
C SER A 161 7.12 -7.55 2.43
N PHE A 162 7.44 -8.63 3.15
CA PHE A 162 7.69 -8.55 4.59
C PHE A 162 9.13 -8.11 4.90
N VAL A 163 10.11 -8.72 4.23
CA VAL A 163 11.52 -8.49 4.57
C VAL A 163 12.06 -7.17 4.02
N GLU A 164 11.42 -6.57 3.01
CA GLU A 164 11.74 -5.20 2.56
C GLU A 164 11.62 -4.21 3.72
N PHE A 165 10.57 -4.33 4.57
CA PHE A 165 10.37 -3.47 5.73
C PHE A 165 11.38 -3.76 6.84
N LEU A 166 11.74 -5.04 7.06
CA LEU A 166 12.80 -5.41 8.01
C LEU A 166 14.14 -4.77 7.62
N CYS A 167 14.48 -4.83 6.34
CA CYS A 167 15.72 -4.28 5.82
C CYS A 167 15.72 -2.75 5.86
N VAL A 168 14.67 -2.10 5.35
CA VAL A 168 14.58 -0.63 5.34
C VAL A 168 14.52 -0.07 6.75
N ALA A 169 13.82 -0.70 7.69
CA ALA A 169 13.82 -0.28 9.09
C ALA A 169 15.22 -0.33 9.72
N HIS A 170 16.05 -1.29 9.31
CA HIS A 170 17.43 -1.40 9.77
C HIS A 170 18.35 -0.35 9.16
N LEU A 171 18.23 -0.12 7.85
CA LEU A 171 19.11 0.77 7.10
C LEU A 171 18.75 2.25 7.27
N PHE A 172 17.47 2.55 7.44
CA PHE A 172 16.90 3.91 7.50
C PHE A 172 15.90 4.00 8.67
N PRO A 173 16.38 3.90 9.93
CA PRO A 173 15.50 3.94 11.12
C PRO A 173 14.69 5.24 11.21
N GLU A 174 15.17 6.34 10.62
CA GLU A 174 14.48 7.62 10.56
C GLU A 174 13.17 7.58 9.75
N TYR A 175 12.97 6.58 8.88
CA TYR A 175 11.74 6.42 8.10
C TYR A 175 10.57 5.88 8.94
N ASP A 176 10.86 5.25 10.08
CA ASP A 176 9.85 4.61 10.94
C ASP A 176 8.87 3.72 10.14
N ILE A 177 9.43 2.94 9.21
CA ILE A 177 8.70 2.31 8.11
C ILE A 177 7.66 1.29 8.57
N TRP A 178 7.84 0.68 9.75
CA TRP A 178 6.87 -0.24 10.34
C TRP A 178 5.54 0.43 10.68
N THR A 179 5.53 1.74 10.93
CA THR A 179 4.27 2.44 11.09
C THR A 179 3.51 2.54 9.78
N GLN A 180 4.24 2.68 8.68
CA GLN A 180 3.71 2.81 7.31
C GLN A 180 3.27 1.45 6.76
N PHE A 181 3.90 0.33 7.17
CA PHE A 181 3.42 -1.04 6.89
C PHE A 181 1.93 -1.19 7.20
N VAL A 182 1.46 -0.58 8.30
CA VAL A 182 0.07 -0.71 8.71
C VAL A 182 -0.87 -0.04 7.69
N THR A 183 -0.52 1.13 7.16
CA THR A 183 -1.35 1.83 6.17
C THR A 183 -1.21 1.25 4.77
N ASP A 184 0.02 0.88 4.40
CA ASP A 184 0.38 0.64 3.01
C ASP A 184 0.23 -0.82 2.61
N THR A 185 0.25 -1.73 3.60
CA THR A 185 0.18 -3.19 3.42
C THR A 185 -1.02 -3.76 4.21
N TYR A 186 -1.00 -3.65 5.54
CA TYR A 186 -1.99 -4.31 6.40
C TYR A 186 -3.44 -3.89 6.13
N ILE A 187 -3.73 -2.58 6.10
CA ILE A 187 -5.11 -2.09 5.88
C ILE A 187 -5.62 -2.46 4.50
N LYS A 188 -4.79 -2.34 3.45
CA LYS A 188 -5.19 -2.70 2.07
C LYS A 188 -5.56 -4.17 1.96
N ALA A 189 -4.78 -5.05 2.59
CA ALA A 189 -5.09 -6.47 2.66
C ALA A 189 -6.44 -6.73 3.35
N LEU A 190 -6.70 -6.10 4.50
CA LEU A 190 -7.99 -6.24 5.19
C LEU A 190 -9.18 -5.67 4.39
N GLU A 191 -8.97 -4.62 3.60
CA GLU A 191 -10.02 -4.04 2.76
C GLU A 191 -10.42 -4.99 1.63
N LEU A 192 -9.44 -5.56 0.92
CA LEU A 192 -9.70 -6.53 -0.15
C LEU A 192 -10.25 -7.84 0.40
N ASP A 193 -9.64 -8.36 1.45
CA ASP A 193 -9.97 -9.67 1.99
C ASP A 193 -11.27 -9.70 2.81
N GLY A 194 -11.83 -8.52 3.11
CA GLY A 194 -13.17 -8.37 3.67
C GLY A 194 -14.27 -8.52 2.63
N LEU A 195 -13.95 -8.53 1.34
CA LEU A 195 -14.90 -8.75 0.25
C LEU A 195 -15.23 -10.24 0.07
N LYS A 196 -16.44 -10.53 -0.42
CA LYS A 196 -16.86 -11.87 -0.84
C LYS A 196 -16.07 -12.33 -2.05
N ASN A 197 -15.73 -11.42 -2.96
CA ASN A 197 -14.90 -11.71 -4.15
C ASN A 197 -13.38 -11.55 -3.89
N SER A 198 -12.89 -12.04 -2.74
CA SER A 198 -11.46 -12.25 -2.44
C SER A 198 -11.08 -13.71 -2.72
N HIS A 199 -9.90 -14.16 -2.27
CA HIS A 199 -9.45 -15.55 -2.33
C HIS A 199 -8.53 -15.91 -1.15
N PRO A 200 -8.32 -17.21 -0.84
CA PRO A 200 -7.25 -17.66 0.06
C PRO A 200 -5.86 -17.24 -0.46
N ILE A 201 -4.85 -17.20 0.42
CA ILE A 201 -3.46 -16.97 -0.03
C ILE A 201 -3.02 -18.08 -0.98
N GLU A 202 -3.39 -19.32 -0.69
CA GLU A 202 -3.11 -20.47 -1.56
C GLU A 202 -4.26 -20.67 -2.55
N VAL A 203 -4.03 -20.26 -3.80
CA VAL A 203 -5.04 -20.35 -4.87
C VAL A 203 -4.68 -21.46 -5.85
N PRO A 204 -5.51 -22.49 -6.04
CA PRO A 204 -5.31 -23.45 -7.12
C PRO A 204 -5.32 -22.73 -8.48
N VAL A 205 -4.21 -22.78 -9.21
CA VAL A 205 -4.09 -22.15 -10.54
C VAL A 205 -4.12 -23.24 -11.60
N GLY A 206 -5.18 -23.25 -12.41
CA GLY A 206 -5.38 -24.22 -13.49
C GLY A 206 -5.04 -23.68 -14.88
N HIS A 207 -5.11 -22.36 -15.08
CA HIS A 207 -4.85 -21.72 -16.38
C HIS A 207 -3.92 -20.50 -16.26
N PRO A 208 -3.03 -20.22 -17.24
CA PRO A 208 -2.09 -19.10 -17.15
C PRO A 208 -2.71 -17.71 -16.92
N THR A 209 -3.94 -17.46 -17.41
CA THR A 209 -4.63 -16.18 -17.20
C THR A 209 -5.06 -15.95 -15.75
N GLU A 210 -5.16 -17.01 -14.94
CA GLU A 210 -5.48 -16.91 -13.51
C GLU A 210 -4.26 -16.46 -12.70
N ILE A 211 -3.06 -16.63 -13.24
CA ILE A 211 -1.80 -16.19 -12.61
C ILE A 211 -1.84 -14.67 -12.40
N ASP A 212 -2.25 -13.92 -13.42
CA ASP A 212 -2.30 -12.45 -13.37
C ASP A 212 -3.28 -11.94 -12.30
N GLU A 213 -4.33 -12.72 -11.98
CA GLU A 213 -5.31 -12.33 -10.96
C GLU A 213 -4.80 -12.52 -9.53
N ILE A 214 -3.76 -13.33 -9.31
CA ILE A 214 -3.20 -13.57 -7.97
C ILE A 214 -1.97 -12.70 -7.68
N PHE A 215 -1.53 -11.88 -8.64
CA PHE A 215 -0.58 -10.78 -8.40
C PHE A 215 -1.30 -9.55 -7.82
N ASP A 216 -1.85 -9.71 -6.61
CA ASP A 216 -2.76 -8.73 -5.99
C ASP A 216 -2.47 -8.47 -4.49
N ASP A 217 -3.32 -7.69 -3.83
CA ASP A 217 -3.13 -7.35 -2.41
C ASP A 217 -3.17 -8.59 -1.49
N ILE A 218 -3.66 -9.76 -1.94
CA ILE A 218 -3.65 -10.98 -1.13
C ILE A 218 -2.25 -11.62 -1.12
N SER A 219 -1.67 -11.90 -2.29
CA SER A 219 -0.35 -12.54 -2.36
C SER A 219 0.75 -11.67 -1.73
N TYR A 220 0.69 -10.36 -1.96
CA TYR A 220 1.66 -9.41 -1.41
C TYR A 220 1.29 -8.99 0.01
N ASN A 221 0.18 -8.28 0.18
CA ASN A 221 -0.09 -7.56 1.42
C ASN A 221 -0.63 -8.46 2.53
N LYS A 222 -1.57 -9.38 2.22
CA LYS A 222 -2.05 -10.37 3.20
C LYS A 222 -0.92 -11.34 3.55
N GLY A 223 -0.18 -11.83 2.55
CA GLY A 223 1.02 -12.65 2.74
C GLY A 223 2.01 -12.02 3.74
N ALA A 224 2.45 -10.79 3.47
CA ALA A 224 3.37 -10.07 4.35
C ALA A 224 2.79 -9.81 5.76
N SER A 225 1.49 -9.52 5.86
CA SER A 225 0.83 -9.27 7.14
C SER A 225 0.71 -10.52 8.02
N VAL A 226 0.40 -11.67 7.41
CA VAL A 226 0.39 -12.97 8.10
C VAL A 226 1.80 -13.36 8.53
N ILE A 227 2.82 -13.11 7.69
CA ILE A 227 4.24 -13.32 8.07
C ILE A 227 4.64 -12.40 9.22
N ARG A 228 4.24 -11.13 9.23
CA ARG A 228 4.51 -10.20 10.35
C ARG A 228 3.90 -10.69 11.66
N MET A 229 2.66 -11.17 11.63
CA MET A 229 2.00 -11.79 12.78
C MET A 229 2.77 -13.03 13.25
N LEU A 230 3.17 -13.90 12.32
CA LEU A 230 3.93 -15.11 12.58
C LEU A 230 5.31 -14.82 13.17
N HIS A 231 6.04 -13.85 12.61
CA HIS A 231 7.35 -13.40 13.09
C HIS A 231 7.27 -12.92 14.54
N SER A 232 6.26 -12.11 14.87
CA SER A 232 6.00 -11.66 16.24
C SER A 232 5.67 -12.84 17.17
N TYR A 233 4.84 -13.78 16.72
CA TYR A 233 4.47 -14.96 17.50
C TYR A 233 5.66 -15.92 17.74
N ILE A 234 6.51 -16.16 16.73
CA ILE A 234 7.68 -17.04 16.83
C ILE A 234 8.79 -16.38 17.64
N GLY A 235 9.10 -15.11 17.35
CA GLY A 235 10.27 -14.38 17.82
C GLY A 235 11.41 -14.42 16.79
N ASP A 236 12.14 -13.30 16.64
CA ASP A 236 13.13 -13.10 15.56
C ASP A 236 14.21 -14.20 15.50
N SER A 237 14.69 -14.67 16.66
CA SER A 237 15.78 -15.67 16.70
C SER A 237 15.38 -16.99 16.05
N ASP A 238 14.21 -17.55 16.42
CA ASP A 238 13.78 -18.85 15.91
C ASP A 238 13.19 -18.73 14.50
N PHE A 239 12.59 -17.57 14.18
CA PHE A 239 12.17 -17.26 12.82
C PHE A 239 13.36 -17.28 11.86
N ARG A 240 14.45 -16.57 12.18
CA ARG A 240 15.67 -16.54 11.35
C ARG A 240 16.32 -17.92 11.19
N LYS A 241 16.34 -18.73 12.25
CA LYS A 241 16.83 -20.12 12.16
C LYS A 241 15.98 -20.95 11.20
N GLY A 242 14.65 -20.82 11.28
CA GLY A 242 13.72 -21.54 10.41
C GLY A 242 13.85 -21.10 8.95
N MET A 243 14.00 -19.80 8.70
CA MET A 243 14.25 -19.29 7.34
C MET A 243 15.57 -19.81 6.77
N ASN A 244 16.65 -19.83 7.56
CA ASN A 244 17.93 -20.41 7.13
C ASN A 244 17.78 -21.90 6.80
N LEU A 245 17.02 -22.64 7.61
CA LEU A 245 16.78 -24.07 7.42
C LEU A 245 15.99 -24.33 6.13
N TYR A 246 14.90 -23.59 5.91
CA TYR A 246 14.08 -23.63 4.69
C TYR A 246 14.94 -23.37 3.46
N LEU A 247 15.63 -22.21 3.41
CA LEU A 247 16.42 -21.84 2.24
C LEU A 247 17.54 -22.83 1.95
N LYS A 248 18.21 -23.38 2.99
CA LYS A 248 19.25 -24.42 2.81
C LYS A 248 18.69 -25.72 2.24
N ARG A 249 17.51 -26.17 2.69
CA ARG A 249 16.90 -27.44 2.24
C ARG A 249 16.48 -27.38 0.77
N HIS A 250 16.00 -26.21 0.31
CA HIS A 250 15.40 -26.06 -1.01
C HIS A 250 16.26 -25.23 -1.98
N SER A 251 17.51 -24.91 -1.64
CA SER A 251 18.42 -24.14 -2.50
C SER A 251 18.56 -24.77 -3.89
N TYR A 252 18.34 -23.96 -4.94
CA TYR A 252 18.34 -24.34 -6.35
C TYR A 252 17.25 -25.36 -6.72
N ALA A 253 16.17 -25.39 -5.95
CA ALA A 253 15.01 -26.26 -6.14
C ALA A 253 13.72 -25.49 -5.83
N ASN A 254 12.62 -26.22 -5.84
CA ASN A 254 11.29 -25.69 -5.58
C ASN A 254 10.82 -26.03 -4.16
N ALA A 255 9.80 -25.31 -3.67
CA ALA A 255 9.15 -25.56 -2.40
C ALA A 255 7.63 -25.32 -2.45
N GLU A 256 6.90 -26.02 -1.59
CA GLU A 256 5.49 -25.81 -1.30
C GLU A 256 5.31 -25.04 0.03
N THR A 257 4.10 -24.54 0.30
CA THR A 257 3.78 -23.81 1.54
C THR A 257 4.16 -24.61 2.80
N GLU A 258 3.91 -25.92 2.79
CA GLU A 258 4.17 -26.84 3.89
C GLU A 258 5.65 -26.94 4.25
N ASP A 259 6.55 -26.83 3.26
CA ASP A 259 8.00 -26.92 3.49
C ASP A 259 8.49 -25.80 4.40
N LEU A 260 7.95 -24.59 4.20
CA LEU A 260 8.23 -23.44 5.05
C LEU A 260 7.70 -23.65 6.47
N TRP A 261 6.47 -24.13 6.61
CA TRP A 261 5.86 -24.41 7.90
C TRP A 261 6.65 -25.45 8.69
N ASN A 262 7.07 -26.53 8.04
CA ASN A 262 7.88 -27.57 8.65
C ASN A 262 9.22 -27.01 9.16
N ALA A 263 9.88 -26.15 8.39
CA ALA A 263 11.14 -25.54 8.80
C ALA A 263 10.98 -24.59 10.01
N LEU A 264 9.93 -23.76 10.02
CA LEU A 264 9.64 -22.84 11.14
C LEU A 264 9.16 -23.58 12.40
N GLU A 265 8.38 -24.65 12.24
CA GLU A 265 7.93 -25.51 13.33
C GLU A 265 9.11 -26.22 14.01
N GLU A 266 10.03 -26.78 13.23
CA GLU A 266 11.24 -27.45 13.72
C GLU A 266 12.12 -26.53 14.58
N THR A 267 12.29 -25.26 14.19
CA THR A 267 13.17 -24.34 14.92
C THR A 267 12.51 -23.65 16.10
N SER A 268 11.18 -23.51 16.08
CA SER A 268 10.44 -22.80 17.14
C SER A 268 9.77 -23.72 18.17
N ASN A 269 9.59 -25.01 17.85
CA ASN A 269 8.78 -25.96 18.62
C ASN A 269 7.35 -25.46 18.90
N LYS A 270 6.83 -24.59 18.02
CA LYS A 270 5.45 -24.08 18.04
C LYS A 270 4.66 -24.75 16.92
N PRO A 271 3.34 -24.93 17.06
CA PRO A 271 2.53 -25.64 16.06
C PRO A 271 2.23 -24.75 14.84
N ILE A 272 3.27 -24.39 14.08
CA ILE A 272 3.20 -23.40 13.00
C ILE A 272 2.31 -23.90 11.87
N GLY A 273 2.46 -25.15 11.43
CA GLY A 273 1.65 -25.71 10.35
C GLY A 273 0.16 -25.68 10.68
N ALA A 274 -0.21 -26.02 11.92
CA ALA A 274 -1.59 -26.01 12.38
C ALA A 274 -2.19 -24.59 12.43
N ILE A 275 -1.41 -23.61 12.90
CA ILE A 275 -1.90 -22.22 13.00
C ILE A 275 -1.98 -21.63 11.59
N MET A 276 -0.89 -21.64 10.83
CA MET A 276 -0.77 -20.93 9.56
C MET A 276 -1.64 -21.52 8.44
N SER A 277 -1.93 -22.83 8.47
CA SER A 277 -2.89 -23.42 7.53
C SER A 277 -4.27 -22.75 7.60
N THR A 278 -4.70 -22.28 8.79
CA THR A 278 -5.97 -21.53 8.93
C THR A 278 -5.92 -20.12 8.35
N TRP A 279 -4.73 -19.59 8.08
CA TRP A 279 -4.54 -18.26 7.50
C TRP A 279 -4.28 -18.29 6.00
N THR A 280 -3.72 -19.38 5.48
CA THR A 280 -3.33 -19.48 4.07
C THR A 280 -4.35 -20.21 3.19
N LYS A 281 -5.03 -21.24 3.72
CA LYS A 281 -5.90 -22.12 2.93
C LYS A 281 -7.36 -21.67 2.84
N GLN A 282 -7.76 -20.65 3.59
CA GLN A 282 -9.11 -20.11 3.57
C GLN A 282 -9.10 -18.59 3.33
N GLN A 283 -10.14 -18.11 2.66
CA GLN A 283 -10.34 -16.70 2.36
C GLN A 283 -10.75 -15.92 3.61
N GLY A 284 -10.43 -14.63 3.66
CA GLY A 284 -10.87 -13.74 4.72
C GLY A 284 -10.02 -13.81 5.98
N PHE A 285 -10.50 -13.09 6.98
CA PHE A 285 -9.90 -12.95 8.30
C PHE A 285 -10.99 -12.72 9.37
N PRO A 286 -10.69 -12.92 10.66
CA PRO A 286 -11.67 -12.74 11.71
C PRO A 286 -11.78 -11.29 12.19
N VAL A 287 -12.98 -10.92 12.65
CA VAL A 287 -13.18 -9.85 13.63
C VAL A 287 -13.34 -10.48 15.02
N ILE A 288 -12.59 -9.98 16.01
CA ILE A 288 -12.72 -10.35 17.41
C ILE A 288 -13.60 -9.34 18.12
N LYS A 289 -14.78 -9.78 18.56
CA LYS A 289 -15.64 -8.99 19.46
C LYS A 289 -15.05 -9.06 20.87
N VAL A 290 -14.94 -7.90 21.51
CA VAL A 290 -14.33 -7.75 22.83
C VAL A 290 -15.39 -7.23 23.79
N GLU A 291 -15.82 -8.10 24.70
CA GLU A 291 -16.65 -7.73 25.84
C GLU A 291 -15.82 -7.81 27.13
N GLN A 292 -16.13 -6.96 28.10
CA GLN A 292 -15.35 -6.89 29.33
C GLN A 292 -16.20 -6.69 30.58
N ARG A 293 -15.84 -7.35 31.68
CA ARG A 293 -16.44 -7.18 33.01
C ARG A 293 -15.37 -7.14 34.09
N GLN A 294 -15.63 -6.35 35.14
CA GLN A 294 -14.76 -6.27 36.31
C GLN A 294 -15.07 -7.42 37.28
N GLU A 295 -14.04 -8.11 37.76
CA GLU A 295 -14.16 -9.12 38.82
C GLU A 295 -13.05 -8.93 39.86
N GLY A 296 -13.40 -8.36 41.03
CA GLY A 296 -12.42 -7.91 42.01
C GLY A 296 -11.46 -6.87 41.41
N ASN A 297 -10.16 -7.14 41.49
CA ASN A 297 -9.11 -6.30 40.88
C ASN A 297 -8.77 -6.69 39.44
N ASN A 298 -9.47 -7.67 38.86
CA ASN A 298 -9.16 -8.21 37.54
C ASN A 298 -10.19 -7.77 36.50
N ARG A 299 -9.77 -7.76 35.23
CA ARG A 299 -10.68 -7.67 34.10
C ARG A 299 -10.83 -9.02 33.42
N ILE A 300 -12.07 -9.45 33.25
CA ILE A 300 -12.40 -10.61 32.41
C ILE A 300 -12.79 -10.11 31.04
N LEU A 301 -12.11 -10.59 30.00
CA LEU A 301 -12.45 -10.32 28.60
C LEU A 301 -13.09 -11.56 28.01
N SER A 302 -14.30 -11.41 27.48
CA SER A 302 -14.96 -12.44 26.69
C SER A 302 -14.71 -12.11 25.22
N LEU A 303 -13.91 -12.93 24.56
CA LEU A 303 -13.53 -12.80 23.16
C LEU A 303 -14.35 -13.75 22.31
N SER A 304 -14.89 -13.27 21.19
CA SER A 304 -15.54 -14.14 20.19
C SER A 304 -15.07 -13.79 18.78
N GLN A 305 -14.70 -14.80 17.99
CA GLN A 305 -14.28 -14.62 16.60
C GLN A 305 -15.41 -14.97 15.62
N GLU A 306 -15.46 -14.22 14.53
CA GLU A 306 -16.26 -14.50 13.33
C GLU A 306 -15.53 -13.94 12.11
N ARG A 307 -15.72 -14.52 10.92
CA ARG A 307 -15.20 -13.93 9.68
C ARG A 307 -15.76 -12.51 9.52
N PHE A 308 -14.89 -11.56 9.21
CA PHE A 308 -15.31 -10.21 8.85
C PHE A 308 -15.76 -10.18 7.38
N LEU A 309 -16.93 -9.62 7.13
CA LEU A 309 -17.45 -9.36 5.78
C LEU A 309 -17.83 -7.88 5.67
N ALA A 310 -17.35 -7.22 4.62
CA ALA A 310 -17.53 -5.79 4.43
C ALA A 310 -19.01 -5.38 4.23
N ASP A 311 -19.86 -6.31 3.81
CA ASP A 311 -21.32 -6.11 3.70
C ASP A 311 -22.09 -6.36 5.00
N GLY A 312 -21.40 -6.75 6.07
CA GLY A 312 -21.99 -7.04 7.38
C GLY A 312 -22.79 -8.34 7.43
N SER A 313 -22.74 -9.17 6.38
CA SER A 313 -23.39 -10.47 6.38
C SER A 313 -22.67 -11.47 7.29
N HIS A 314 -23.35 -12.58 7.59
CA HIS A 314 -22.79 -13.64 8.42
C HIS A 314 -22.02 -14.65 7.57
N ASP A 315 -21.01 -15.26 8.19
CA ASP A 315 -20.27 -16.34 7.59
C ASP A 315 -21.07 -17.63 7.56
N GLU A 316 -21.43 -18.09 6.36
CA GLU A 316 -22.17 -19.34 6.17
C GLU A 316 -21.28 -20.57 6.40
N GLU A 317 -19.96 -20.43 6.23
CA GLU A 317 -19.00 -21.53 6.35
C GLU A 317 -18.56 -21.80 7.79
N SER A 318 -18.92 -20.91 8.74
CA SER A 318 -18.49 -20.98 10.14
C SER A 318 -16.96 -21.11 10.29
N SER A 319 -16.24 -20.34 9.48
CA SER A 319 -14.78 -20.28 9.42
C SER A 319 -14.18 -19.98 10.79
N LEU A 320 -13.08 -20.64 11.10
CA LEU A 320 -12.37 -20.51 12.36
C LEU A 320 -10.87 -20.34 12.10
N TRP A 321 -10.24 -19.44 12.85
CA TRP A 321 -8.80 -19.21 12.80
C TRP A 321 -8.17 -19.58 14.14
N MET A 322 -6.93 -20.09 14.09
CA MET A 322 -6.07 -20.11 15.27
C MET A 322 -5.36 -18.76 15.36
N ILE A 323 -5.78 -17.92 16.31
CA ILE A 323 -5.37 -16.51 16.35
C ILE A 323 -4.38 -16.28 17.49
N PRO A 324 -3.12 -15.87 17.21
CA PRO A 324 -2.23 -15.32 18.23
C PRO A 324 -2.81 -13.98 18.74
N VAL A 325 -3.47 -14.01 19.90
CA VAL A 325 -4.09 -12.84 20.52
C VAL A 325 -3.13 -12.26 21.55
N SER A 326 -2.93 -10.94 21.49
CA SER A 326 -2.18 -10.20 22.50
C SER A 326 -2.98 -9.00 23.03
N VAL A 327 -2.69 -8.60 24.26
CA VAL A 327 -3.38 -7.53 24.97
C VAL A 327 -2.38 -6.60 25.66
N SER A 328 -2.58 -5.29 25.53
CA SER A 328 -1.92 -4.26 26.36
C SER A 328 -2.93 -3.50 27.22
N THR A 329 -2.44 -2.79 28.22
CA THR A 329 -3.26 -2.06 29.19
C THR A 329 -2.71 -0.66 29.43
N SER A 330 -3.49 0.20 30.09
CA SER A 330 -3.09 1.57 30.39
C SER A 330 -1.85 1.70 31.29
N THR A 331 -1.48 0.68 32.05
CA THR A 331 -0.28 0.72 32.91
C THR A 331 1.02 0.54 32.14
N ALA A 332 0.98 -0.23 31.05
CA ALA A 332 2.12 -0.46 30.17
C ALA A 332 1.65 -0.46 28.71
N PRO A 333 1.34 0.73 28.13
CA PRO A 333 0.68 0.82 26.83
C PRO A 333 1.45 0.20 25.65
N SER A 334 2.78 0.12 25.78
CA SER A 334 3.70 -0.41 24.76
C SER A 334 4.18 -1.83 25.05
N GLU A 335 3.67 -2.48 26.10
CA GLU A 335 4.07 -3.83 26.49
C GLU A 335 2.90 -4.81 26.39
N ILE A 336 3.22 -6.07 26.13
CA ILE A 336 2.23 -7.15 26.11
C ILE A 336 1.96 -7.57 27.55
N ALA A 337 0.75 -7.28 28.03
CA ALA A 337 0.29 -7.69 29.35
C ALA A 337 -0.21 -9.15 29.37
N PHE A 338 -0.69 -9.65 28.24
CA PHE A 338 -1.18 -11.01 28.08
C PHE A 338 -1.09 -11.46 26.63
N SER A 339 -0.81 -12.74 26.39
CA SER A 339 -0.84 -13.36 25.07
C SER A 339 -1.31 -14.82 25.14
N THR A 340 -2.15 -15.25 24.18
CA THR A 340 -2.62 -16.63 24.03
C THR A 340 -2.84 -16.96 22.55
N ILE A 341 -3.19 -18.21 22.25
CA ILE A 341 -3.72 -18.61 20.93
C ILE A 341 -5.20 -18.89 21.11
N MET A 342 -6.04 -18.04 20.53
CA MET A 342 -7.47 -18.28 20.49
C MET A 342 -7.75 -19.40 19.49
N ARG A 343 -8.23 -20.55 19.99
CA ARG A 343 -8.50 -21.75 19.18
C ARG A 343 -9.97 -21.97 18.92
N GLU A 344 -10.80 -21.54 19.86
CA GLU A 344 -12.23 -21.75 19.84
C GLU A 344 -12.96 -20.51 19.34
N LYS A 345 -14.25 -20.66 19.02
CA LYS A 345 -15.10 -19.54 18.62
C LYS A 345 -15.23 -18.49 19.72
N ASN A 346 -15.25 -18.92 20.98
CA ASN A 346 -15.36 -18.06 22.15
C ASN A 346 -14.29 -18.45 23.18
N GLU A 347 -13.68 -17.46 23.83
CA GLU A 347 -12.68 -17.68 24.88
C GLU A 347 -12.79 -16.58 25.94
N GLU A 348 -12.60 -16.94 27.21
CA GLU A 348 -12.47 -15.96 28.30
C GLU A 348 -11.03 -15.85 28.76
N ILE A 349 -10.52 -14.62 28.85
CA ILE A 349 -9.17 -14.34 29.35
C ILE A 349 -9.21 -13.41 30.56
N VAL A 350 -8.32 -13.65 31.52
CA VAL A 350 -8.22 -12.88 32.76
C VAL A 350 -6.99 -11.99 32.71
N ILE A 351 -7.22 -10.67 32.78
CA ILE A 351 -6.15 -9.69 32.91
C ILE A 351 -6.09 -9.21 34.35
N ASN A 352 -5.02 -9.54 35.04
CA ASN A 352 -4.86 -9.28 36.46
C ASN A 352 -4.57 -7.80 36.73
N ASN A 353 -5.08 -7.27 37.85
CA ASN A 353 -4.77 -5.94 38.37
C ASN A 353 -5.09 -4.78 37.40
N VAL A 354 -6.21 -4.87 36.67
CA VAL A 354 -6.69 -3.80 35.79
C VAL A 354 -7.92 -3.13 36.41
N PRO A 355 -7.83 -1.84 36.80
CA PRO A 355 -8.97 -1.07 37.33
C PRO A 355 -10.14 -0.94 36.36
N LYS A 356 -11.33 -0.62 36.89
CA LYS A 356 -12.58 -0.49 36.12
C LYS A 356 -12.51 0.62 35.05
N ASP A 357 -11.79 1.69 35.35
CA ASP A 357 -11.61 2.89 34.53
C ASP A 357 -10.37 2.83 33.61
N ALA A 358 -9.55 1.79 33.73
CA ALA A 358 -8.43 1.54 32.83
C ALA A 358 -8.92 0.99 31.49
N TRP A 359 -8.28 1.44 30.40
CA TRP A 359 -8.51 0.88 29.07
C TRP A 359 -7.70 -0.39 28.86
N ILE A 360 -8.19 -1.23 27.94
CA ILE A 360 -7.52 -2.44 27.45
C ILE A 360 -7.54 -2.39 25.92
N LYS A 361 -6.40 -2.72 25.31
CA LYS A 361 -6.25 -2.81 23.86
C LYS A 361 -5.85 -4.23 23.47
N VAL A 362 -6.77 -4.92 22.79
CA VAL A 362 -6.50 -6.15 22.05
C VAL A 362 -5.79 -5.80 20.74
N ASN A 363 -4.88 -6.67 20.31
CA ASN A 363 -4.03 -6.48 19.13
C ASN A 363 -3.12 -5.23 19.23
N PRO A 364 -2.32 -5.07 20.30
CA PRO A 364 -1.42 -3.93 20.44
C PRO A 364 -0.45 -3.84 19.24
N GLY A 365 -0.29 -2.64 18.69
CA GLY A 365 0.56 -2.38 17.52
C GLY A 365 -0.01 -2.85 16.18
N THR A 366 -1.25 -3.36 16.16
CA THR A 366 -1.92 -3.86 14.95
C THR A 366 -1.06 -4.92 14.25
N ILE A 367 -0.67 -5.95 15.02
CA ILE A 367 0.27 -7.00 14.61
C ILE A 367 -0.47 -8.21 14.04
N GLY A 368 -1.51 -8.68 14.74
CA GLY A 368 -2.31 -9.79 14.29
C GLY A 368 -3.22 -9.39 13.13
N PHE A 369 -3.35 -10.25 12.12
CA PHE A 369 -4.15 -10.00 10.91
C PHE A 369 -5.65 -10.20 11.18
N TYR A 370 -6.22 -9.35 12.04
CA TYR A 370 -7.62 -9.41 12.41
C TYR A 370 -8.11 -8.06 12.90
N ARG A 371 -9.42 -7.85 12.82
CA ARG A 371 -10.07 -6.63 13.33
C ARG A 371 -10.56 -6.83 14.75
N THR A 372 -10.67 -5.75 15.51
CA THR A 372 -11.25 -5.74 16.85
C THR A 372 -12.53 -4.94 16.87
N ARG A 373 -13.55 -5.47 17.55
CA ARG A 373 -14.84 -4.78 17.75
C ARG A 373 -15.12 -4.61 19.24
N TYR A 374 -14.90 -3.40 19.72
CA TYR A 374 -15.24 -2.98 21.08
C TYR A 374 -16.69 -2.50 21.15
N ASN A 375 -17.34 -2.71 22.29
CA ASN A 375 -18.59 -2.03 22.60
C ASN A 375 -18.34 -0.55 22.96
N PHE A 376 -19.41 0.25 23.02
CA PHE A 376 -19.31 1.69 23.25
C PHE A 376 -18.63 2.03 24.59
N ASP A 377 -18.91 1.28 25.65
CA ASP A 377 -18.31 1.50 26.97
C ASP A 377 -16.79 1.29 26.95
N ALA A 378 -16.30 0.26 26.23
CA ALA A 378 -14.88 0.03 26.05
C ALA A 378 -14.20 1.11 25.19
N LEU A 379 -14.85 1.54 24.10
CA LEU A 379 -14.36 2.65 23.28
C LEU A 379 -14.25 3.95 24.09
N ALA A 380 -15.24 4.24 24.95
CA ALA A 380 -15.24 5.42 25.79
C ALA A 380 -14.03 5.48 26.75
N LEU A 381 -13.53 4.32 27.21
CA LEU A 381 -12.30 4.24 28.04
C LEU A 381 -11.03 4.54 27.22
N LEU A 382 -11.02 4.24 25.92
CA LEU A 382 -9.88 4.50 25.03
C LEU A 382 -9.81 5.97 24.57
N MET A 383 -10.96 6.67 24.49
CA MET A 383 -11.03 8.05 23.99
C MET A 383 -10.07 9.03 24.69
N PRO A 384 -9.94 9.08 26.03
CA PRO A 384 -8.98 9.96 26.68
C PRO A 384 -7.53 9.65 26.29
N ALA A 385 -7.20 8.38 26.10
CA ALA A 385 -5.86 7.93 25.73
C ALA A 385 -5.51 8.26 24.28
N VAL A 386 -6.50 8.26 23.39
CA VAL A 386 -6.38 8.81 22.02
C VAL A 386 -6.12 10.31 22.08
N LYS A 387 -6.99 11.06 22.78
CA LYS A 387 -6.92 12.53 22.84
C LYS A 387 -5.63 13.05 23.45
N ASN A 388 -5.15 12.40 24.50
CA ASN A 388 -3.91 12.76 25.19
C ASN A 388 -2.67 12.06 24.58
N ARG A 389 -2.85 11.25 23.52
CA ARG A 389 -1.82 10.49 22.80
C ARG A 389 -1.01 9.53 23.69
N THR A 390 -1.61 9.04 24.78
CA THR A 390 -0.98 8.03 25.66
C THR A 390 -1.18 6.60 25.14
N LEU A 391 -2.18 6.37 24.29
CA LEU A 391 -2.29 5.15 23.50
C LEU A 391 -1.28 5.21 22.33
N PRO A 392 -0.45 4.19 22.04
CA PRO A 392 0.56 4.26 20.99
C PRO A 392 0.01 4.56 19.58
N PRO A 393 0.78 5.18 18.67
CA PRO A 393 0.29 5.59 17.35
C PRO A 393 -0.39 4.47 16.55
N LEU A 394 0.20 3.27 16.49
CA LEU A 394 -0.39 2.15 15.73
C LEU A 394 -1.66 1.58 16.35
N ASP A 395 -1.85 1.77 17.65
CA ASP A 395 -3.09 1.41 18.33
C ASP A 395 -4.18 2.45 18.12
N ARG A 396 -3.84 3.74 18.07
CA ARG A 396 -4.76 4.80 17.66
C ARG A 396 -5.20 4.58 16.20
N LEU A 397 -4.25 4.32 15.32
CA LEU A 397 -4.50 4.01 13.91
C LEU A 397 -5.42 2.79 13.76
N GLY A 398 -5.05 1.65 14.33
CA GLY A 398 -5.83 0.42 14.21
C GLY A 398 -7.23 0.54 14.80
N LEU A 399 -7.39 1.28 15.90
CA LEU A 399 -8.70 1.53 16.51
C LEU A 399 -9.62 2.34 15.59
N LEU A 400 -9.08 3.38 14.93
CA LEU A 400 -9.84 4.18 13.98
C LEU A 400 -10.21 3.36 12.73
N ASP A 401 -9.25 2.62 12.17
CA ASP A 401 -9.46 1.81 10.98
C ASP A 401 -10.52 0.71 11.23
N ASP A 402 -10.41 -0.01 12.34
CA ASP A 402 -11.41 -1.01 12.75
C ASP A 402 -12.79 -0.39 12.93
N LEU A 403 -12.89 0.76 13.59
CA LEU A 403 -14.15 1.47 13.77
C LEU A 403 -14.79 1.84 12.44
N PHE A 404 -14.01 2.31 11.46
CA PHE A 404 -14.49 2.64 10.13
C PHE A 404 -14.90 1.40 9.33
N ALA A 405 -14.17 0.29 9.45
CA ALA A 405 -14.59 -0.98 8.86
C ALA A 405 -15.93 -1.46 9.43
N MET A 406 -16.16 -1.29 10.75
CA MET A 406 -17.46 -1.57 11.37
C MET A 406 -18.57 -0.63 10.88
N VAL A 407 -18.25 0.62 10.51
CA VAL A 407 -19.21 1.51 9.85
C VAL A 407 -19.56 0.99 8.47
N GLN A 408 -18.59 0.61 7.66
CA GLN A 408 -18.84 0.08 6.31
C GLN A 408 -19.76 -1.16 6.37
N ALA A 409 -19.45 -2.09 7.28
CA ALA A 409 -20.24 -3.29 7.56
C ALA A 409 -21.60 -3.02 8.27
N GLY A 410 -21.89 -1.78 8.68
CA GLY A 410 -23.17 -1.44 9.30
C GLY A 410 -23.35 -1.87 10.75
N HIS A 411 -22.25 -2.17 11.44
CA HIS A 411 -22.25 -2.46 12.87
C HIS A 411 -22.15 -1.19 13.75
N VAL A 412 -21.68 -0.08 13.18
CA VAL A 412 -21.56 1.23 13.85
C VAL A 412 -22.09 2.32 12.90
N SER A 413 -22.69 3.39 13.44
CA SER A 413 -23.14 4.50 12.59
C SER A 413 -21.97 5.41 12.18
N THR A 414 -22.04 5.99 10.97
CA THR A 414 -21.03 6.99 10.53
C THR A 414 -20.91 8.16 11.51
N VAL A 415 -22.02 8.59 12.12
CA VAL A 415 -22.03 9.70 13.07
C VAL A 415 -21.24 9.37 14.34
N GLU A 416 -21.33 8.15 14.86
CA GLU A 416 -20.52 7.73 16.02
C GLU A 416 -19.03 7.72 15.69
N ALA A 417 -18.65 7.22 14.51
CA ALA A 417 -17.27 7.24 14.07
C ALA A 417 -16.74 8.68 13.87
N LEU A 418 -17.56 9.59 13.31
CA LEU A 418 -17.20 11.01 13.19
C LEU A 418 -17.02 11.69 14.56
N LYS A 419 -17.87 11.39 15.54
CA LYS A 419 -17.70 11.88 16.93
C LYS A 419 -16.43 11.33 17.57
N PHE A 420 -16.15 10.04 17.38
CA PHE A 420 -14.93 9.42 17.88
C PHE A 420 -13.68 10.03 17.22
N MET A 421 -13.74 10.30 15.91
CA MET A 421 -12.66 10.95 15.16
C MET A 421 -12.30 12.34 15.71
N GLN A 422 -13.22 13.06 16.36
CA GLN A 422 -12.90 14.34 17.02
C GLN A 422 -11.87 14.19 18.16
N ALA A 423 -11.73 12.99 18.76
CA ALA A 423 -10.67 12.73 19.75
C ALA A 423 -9.26 12.86 19.15
N TYR A 424 -9.12 12.77 17.82
CA TYR A 424 -7.86 12.86 17.09
C TYR A 424 -7.47 14.31 16.73
N GLN A 425 -8.21 15.33 17.16
CA GLN A 425 -7.92 16.73 16.83
C GLN A 425 -6.47 17.14 17.13
N TYR A 426 -5.85 16.57 18.18
CA TYR A 426 -4.47 16.87 18.58
C TYR A 426 -3.44 15.84 18.10
N GLU A 427 -3.82 14.96 17.18
CA GLU A 427 -2.91 14.00 16.57
C GLU A 427 -1.77 14.71 15.80
N ASP A 428 -0.58 14.12 15.81
CA ASP A 428 0.59 14.62 15.09
C ASP A 428 1.45 13.53 14.45
N ASN A 429 1.01 12.28 14.49
CA ASN A 429 1.68 11.19 13.78
C ASN A 429 1.19 11.05 12.34
N TYR A 430 2.14 10.92 11.42
CA TYR A 430 1.90 10.77 9.98
C TYR A 430 0.92 9.64 9.63
N THR A 431 1.13 8.43 10.15
CA THR A 431 0.37 7.26 9.71
C THR A 431 -1.04 7.24 10.29
N VAL A 432 -1.22 7.77 11.52
CA VAL A 432 -2.56 7.99 12.08
C VAL A 432 -3.34 9.00 11.22
N TRP A 433 -2.70 10.12 10.82
CA TRP A 433 -3.33 11.08 9.90
C TRP A 433 -3.60 10.48 8.52
N SER A 434 -2.74 9.60 8.00
CA SER A 434 -2.99 8.88 6.75
C SER A 434 -4.30 8.08 6.82
N SER A 435 -4.52 7.33 7.91
CA SER A 435 -5.78 6.61 8.16
C SER A 435 -6.99 7.54 8.32
N ILE A 436 -6.85 8.65 9.04
CA ILE A 436 -7.91 9.68 9.16
C ILE A 436 -8.28 10.24 7.78
N VAL A 437 -7.29 10.61 6.97
CA VAL A 437 -7.49 11.18 5.63
C VAL A 437 -8.12 10.15 4.69
N SER A 438 -7.73 8.88 4.77
CA SER A 438 -8.36 7.78 4.02
C SER A 438 -9.84 7.66 4.39
N SER A 439 -10.15 7.61 5.69
CA SER A 439 -11.51 7.54 6.22
C SER A 439 -12.39 8.72 5.77
N LEU A 440 -11.84 9.94 5.84
CA LEU A 440 -12.52 11.14 5.33
C LEU A 440 -12.70 11.12 3.80
N SER A 441 -11.80 10.46 3.06
CA SER A 441 -11.91 10.34 1.60
C SER A 441 -13.01 9.38 1.20
N LYS A 442 -13.16 8.24 1.89
CA LYS A 442 -14.28 7.30 1.70
C LYS A 442 -15.64 7.99 1.90
N ILE A 443 -15.80 8.74 3.00
CA ILE A 443 -17.04 9.52 3.20
C ILE A 443 -17.21 10.59 2.11
N GLY A 444 -16.12 11.26 1.72
CA GLY A 444 -16.15 12.26 0.64
C GLY A 444 -16.61 11.69 -0.71
N ILE A 445 -16.27 10.43 -1.02
CA ILE A 445 -16.74 9.73 -2.23
C ILE A 445 -18.26 9.57 -2.19
N LEU A 446 -18.82 9.18 -1.05
CA LEU A 446 -20.27 9.01 -0.86
C LEU A 446 -21.03 10.33 -1.01
N LEU A 447 -20.51 11.40 -0.39
CA LEU A 447 -21.20 12.68 -0.30
C LEU A 447 -20.95 13.62 -1.48
N GLY A 448 -19.92 13.34 -2.30
CA GLY A 448 -19.43 14.25 -3.35
C GLY A 448 -20.42 14.55 -4.49
N HIS A 449 -21.57 13.89 -4.51
CA HIS A 449 -22.68 14.16 -5.44
C HIS A 449 -23.73 15.14 -4.88
N HIS A 450 -23.69 15.45 -3.58
CA HIS A 450 -24.58 16.38 -2.90
C HIS A 450 -23.85 17.68 -2.55
N ASP A 451 -23.91 18.70 -3.41
CA ASP A 451 -23.06 19.89 -3.29
C ASP A 451 -23.14 20.59 -1.91
N ASP A 452 -24.33 20.77 -1.31
CA ASP A 452 -24.46 21.39 0.03
C ASP A 452 -23.88 20.50 1.14
N LEU A 453 -24.20 19.20 1.13
CA LEU A 453 -23.73 18.25 2.13
C LEU A 453 -22.22 18.05 2.06
N ASP A 454 -21.66 18.00 0.85
CA ASP A 454 -20.22 17.97 0.60
C ASP A 454 -19.51 19.21 1.19
N GLN A 455 -20.07 20.42 1.03
CA GLN A 455 -19.46 21.61 1.64
C GLN A 455 -19.47 21.57 3.18
N ARG A 456 -20.56 21.09 3.79
CA ARG A 456 -20.64 20.93 5.25
C ARG A 456 -19.65 19.87 5.75
N PHE A 457 -19.54 18.75 5.05
CA PHE A 457 -18.56 17.71 5.36
C PHE A 457 -17.12 18.23 5.24
N LYS A 458 -16.82 18.99 4.18
CA LYS A 458 -15.52 19.64 4.01
C LYS A 458 -15.22 20.61 5.15
N LYS A 459 -16.20 21.35 5.65
CA LYS A 459 -16.06 22.22 6.83
C LYS A 459 -15.68 21.42 8.08
N PHE A 460 -16.31 20.28 8.33
CA PHE A 460 -15.94 19.37 9.41
C PHE A 460 -14.48 18.91 9.27
N GLY A 461 -14.09 18.43 8.07
CA GLY A 461 -12.72 18.00 7.79
C GLY A 461 -11.69 19.11 8.05
N ARG A 462 -11.96 20.34 7.59
CA ARG A 462 -11.06 21.49 7.84
C ARG A 462 -10.90 21.77 9.33
N SER A 463 -11.98 21.65 10.12
CA SER A 463 -11.91 21.88 11.56
C SER A 463 -11.03 20.85 12.28
N LEU A 464 -11.00 19.61 11.79
CA LEU A 464 -10.17 18.55 12.35
C LEU A 464 -8.67 18.76 12.03
N LEU A 465 -8.34 19.14 10.79
CA LEU A 465 -6.95 19.30 10.34
C LEU A 465 -6.32 20.65 10.68
N LYS A 466 -7.11 21.65 11.11
CA LYS A 466 -6.65 23.04 11.28
C LYS A 466 -5.43 23.16 12.19
N ASP A 467 -5.45 22.48 13.34
CA ASP A 467 -4.41 22.62 14.35
C ASP A 467 -3.08 22.05 13.85
N ILE A 468 -3.09 20.88 13.21
CA ILE A 468 -1.89 20.25 12.65
C ILE A 468 -1.39 21.03 11.42
N ALA A 469 -2.27 21.56 10.58
CA ALA A 469 -1.90 22.40 9.44
C ALA A 469 -1.15 23.67 9.89
N ASN A 470 -1.66 24.35 10.93
CA ASN A 470 -1.00 25.51 11.53
C ASN A 470 0.33 25.14 12.21
N LYS A 471 0.38 23.98 12.88
CA LYS A 471 1.59 23.47 13.52
C LYS A 471 2.70 23.19 12.51
N LEU A 472 2.40 22.65 11.33
CA LEU A 472 3.41 22.29 10.33
C LEU A 472 3.79 23.47 9.44
N GLY A 473 2.79 24.23 8.98
CA GLY A 473 2.98 25.30 8.00
C GLY A 473 3.59 24.81 6.68
N TRP A 474 4.04 25.76 5.86
CA TRP A 474 4.58 25.49 4.53
C TRP A 474 6.11 25.31 4.48
N GLU A 475 6.80 25.73 5.54
CA GLU A 475 8.26 25.68 5.62
C GLU A 475 8.70 24.63 6.64
N PRO A 476 9.76 23.85 6.35
CA PRO A 476 10.39 22.98 7.33
C PRO A 476 10.85 23.76 8.57
N LYS A 477 10.55 23.25 9.75
CA LYS A 477 11.01 23.80 11.03
C LYS A 477 12.24 23.06 11.54
N LYS A 478 12.96 23.70 12.47
CA LYS A 478 14.14 23.10 13.12
C LYS A 478 13.71 21.86 13.90
N ASN A 479 14.48 20.77 13.75
CA ASN A 479 14.28 19.46 14.39
C ASN A 479 13.04 18.68 13.92
N GLU A 480 12.53 18.95 12.72
CA GLU A 480 11.51 18.08 12.12
C GLU A 480 12.10 16.72 11.72
N SER A 481 11.29 15.69 11.92
CA SER A 481 11.56 14.32 11.50
C SER A 481 11.22 14.11 10.01
N HIS A 482 11.64 12.98 9.45
CA HIS A 482 11.18 12.54 8.13
C HIS A 482 9.65 12.46 8.04
N LEU A 483 9.00 11.95 9.09
CA LEU A 483 7.54 11.85 9.16
C LEU A 483 6.84 13.21 9.20
N ASP A 484 7.43 14.25 9.80
CA ASP A 484 6.85 15.59 9.79
C ASP A 484 6.79 16.16 8.37
N ASN A 485 7.77 15.84 7.53
CA ASN A 485 7.78 16.24 6.12
C ASN A 485 6.67 15.53 5.33
N LEU A 486 6.53 14.21 5.51
CA LEU A 486 5.44 13.43 4.90
C LEU A 486 4.07 13.94 5.37
N LEU A 487 3.94 14.21 6.67
CA LEU A 487 2.71 14.71 7.28
C LEU A 487 2.35 16.10 6.75
N ARG A 488 3.32 17.00 6.56
CA ARG A 488 3.08 18.31 5.95
C ARG A 488 2.46 18.17 4.57
N SER A 489 3.07 17.35 3.70
CA SER A 489 2.55 17.13 2.35
C SER A 489 1.12 16.57 2.36
N LEU A 490 0.87 15.57 3.21
CA LEU A 490 -0.45 14.97 3.41
C LEU A 490 -1.50 15.99 3.88
N VAL A 491 -1.18 16.75 4.93
CA VAL A 491 -2.10 17.71 5.56
C VAL A 491 -2.42 18.86 4.61
N LEU A 492 -1.41 19.46 3.97
CA LEU A 492 -1.64 20.56 3.02
C LEU A 492 -2.45 20.08 1.81
N GLY A 493 -2.10 18.92 1.24
CA GLY A 493 -2.87 18.34 0.14
C GLY A 493 -4.31 18.06 0.53
N ARG A 494 -4.55 17.58 1.76
CA ARG A 494 -5.91 17.35 2.25
C ARG A 494 -6.67 18.65 2.50
N MET A 495 -6.04 19.68 3.08
CA MET A 495 -6.66 20.99 3.28
C MET A 495 -7.13 21.58 1.95
N SER A 496 -6.34 21.46 0.88
CA SER A 496 -6.75 21.87 -0.47
C SER A 496 -7.93 21.05 -1.01
N ALA A 497 -7.90 19.72 -0.87
CA ALA A 497 -9.03 18.86 -1.27
C ALA A 497 -10.33 19.20 -0.50
N LEU A 498 -10.18 19.69 0.73
CA LEU A 498 -11.27 20.18 1.57
C LEU A 498 -11.65 21.64 1.28
N ASN A 499 -11.22 22.26 0.18
CA ASN A 499 -11.56 23.65 -0.18
C ASN A 499 -11.11 24.70 0.85
N ASP A 500 -9.98 24.50 1.52
CA ASP A 500 -9.43 25.55 2.39
C ASP A 500 -8.84 26.70 1.55
N LEU A 501 -9.46 27.89 1.67
CA LEU A 501 -9.12 29.04 0.83
C LEU A 501 -7.72 29.60 1.13
N GLU A 502 -7.31 29.61 2.40
CA GLU A 502 -5.98 30.10 2.80
C GLU A 502 -4.88 29.20 2.22
N THR A 503 -5.05 27.88 2.32
CA THR A 503 -4.13 26.91 1.73
C THR A 503 -4.06 27.03 0.21
N ILE A 504 -5.20 27.20 -0.47
CA ILE A 504 -5.25 27.34 -1.93
C ILE A 504 -4.54 28.62 -2.39
N GLU A 505 -4.73 29.74 -1.68
CA GLU A 505 -4.11 31.02 -2.05
C GLU A 505 -2.59 31.00 -1.88
N GLU A 506 -2.08 30.43 -0.79
CA GLU A 506 -0.64 30.25 -0.60
C GLU A 506 -0.06 29.27 -1.64
N ALA A 507 -0.80 28.21 -2.00
CA ALA A 507 -0.39 27.31 -3.08
C ALA A 507 -0.25 28.02 -4.42
N LYS A 508 -1.20 28.90 -4.79
CA LYS A 508 -1.13 29.70 -6.02
C LYS A 508 0.11 30.58 -6.06
N LYS A 509 0.37 31.32 -4.99
CA LYS A 509 1.56 32.16 -4.86
C LYS A 509 2.85 31.36 -5.05
N ARG A 510 2.95 30.19 -4.43
CA ARG A 510 4.12 29.30 -4.57
C ARG A 510 4.25 28.74 -5.97
N PHE A 511 3.15 28.33 -6.58
CA PHE A 511 3.12 27.87 -7.96
C PHE A 511 3.58 28.94 -8.94
N GLU A 512 3.10 30.17 -8.81
CA GLU A 512 3.51 31.31 -9.65
C GLU A 512 5.02 31.61 -9.54
N LEU A 513 5.57 31.57 -8.32
CA LEU A 513 7.00 31.73 -8.10
C LEU A 513 7.82 30.58 -8.73
N HIS A 514 7.27 29.37 -8.71
CA HIS A 514 7.88 28.19 -9.32
C HIS A 514 7.91 28.25 -10.84
N ILE A 515 6.77 28.49 -11.49
CA ILE A 515 6.69 28.55 -12.96
C ILE A 515 7.39 29.78 -13.55
N SER A 516 7.62 30.83 -12.75
CA SER A 516 8.42 32.00 -13.16
C SER A 516 9.93 31.83 -12.92
N GLY A 517 10.36 30.70 -12.35
CA GLY A 517 11.77 30.44 -12.01
C GLY A 517 12.32 31.28 -10.85
N LYS A 518 11.47 32.04 -10.15
CA LYS A 518 11.88 32.88 -9.01
C LYS A 518 12.17 32.08 -7.75
N CYS A 519 11.43 31.00 -7.52
CA CYS A 519 11.63 30.11 -6.37
C CYS A 519 11.24 28.69 -6.75
N ILE A 520 12.17 27.74 -6.67
CA ILE A 520 11.88 26.34 -6.99
C ILE A 520 11.04 25.73 -5.86
N LEU A 521 9.91 25.13 -6.22
CA LEU A 521 9.07 24.44 -5.26
C LEU A 521 9.73 23.11 -4.82
N PRO A 522 9.90 22.87 -3.52
CA PRO A 522 10.41 21.60 -3.02
C PRO A 522 9.56 20.42 -3.50
N ALA A 523 10.22 19.31 -3.85
CA ALA A 523 9.56 18.12 -4.41
C ALA A 523 8.37 17.62 -3.56
N ASP A 524 8.52 17.62 -2.23
CA ASP A 524 7.48 17.20 -1.28
C ASP A 524 6.21 18.07 -1.33
N LEU A 525 6.33 19.32 -1.78
CA LEU A 525 5.21 20.26 -1.86
C LEU A 525 4.60 20.37 -3.26
N ARG A 526 5.23 19.79 -4.29
CA ARG A 526 4.72 19.89 -5.67
C ARG A 526 3.36 19.26 -5.83
N SER A 527 3.16 18.02 -5.38
CA SER A 527 1.85 17.36 -5.47
C SER A 527 0.71 18.13 -4.77
N PRO A 528 0.83 18.55 -3.49
CA PRO A 528 -0.24 19.31 -2.84
C PRO A 528 -0.47 20.68 -3.51
N VAL A 529 0.59 21.39 -3.92
CA VAL A 529 0.44 22.68 -4.62
C VAL A 529 -0.23 22.51 -5.98
N TYR A 530 0.20 21.55 -6.80
CA TYR A 530 -0.34 21.33 -8.14
C TYR A 530 -1.82 20.98 -8.08
N ARG A 531 -2.20 20.07 -7.17
CA ARG A 531 -3.60 19.73 -6.94
C ARG A 531 -4.41 20.92 -6.45
N ALA A 532 -3.85 21.74 -5.55
CA ALA A 532 -4.52 22.92 -5.04
C ALA A 532 -4.82 23.93 -6.15
N VAL A 533 -3.84 24.29 -6.97
CA VAL A 533 -4.03 25.27 -8.06
C VAL A 533 -4.97 24.74 -9.13
N LEU A 534 -4.87 23.45 -9.48
CA LEU A 534 -5.76 22.82 -10.46
C LEU A 534 -7.21 22.71 -9.95
N SER A 535 -7.42 22.55 -8.64
CA SER A 535 -8.77 22.47 -8.06
C SER A 535 -9.64 23.70 -8.27
N VAL A 536 -9.01 24.85 -8.54
CA VAL A 536 -9.64 26.14 -8.87
C VAL A 536 -9.10 26.72 -10.17
N GLY A 537 -8.37 25.91 -10.94
CA GLY A 537 -7.62 26.33 -12.12
C GLY A 537 -8.47 26.41 -13.37
N ASP A 538 -8.05 27.27 -14.28
CA ASP A 538 -8.65 27.49 -15.59
C ASP A 538 -7.77 26.90 -16.71
N VAL A 539 -8.07 27.26 -17.96
CA VAL A 539 -7.28 26.82 -19.12
C VAL A 539 -5.82 27.27 -19.04
N ASN A 540 -5.54 28.46 -18.49
CA ASN A 540 -4.17 28.96 -18.35
C ASN A 540 -3.38 28.11 -17.34
N THR A 541 -4.03 27.72 -16.25
CA THR A 541 -3.43 26.83 -15.24
C THR A 541 -3.14 25.45 -15.83
N TYR A 542 -4.07 24.91 -16.63
CA TYR A 542 -3.89 23.66 -17.36
C TYR A 542 -2.69 23.73 -18.32
N GLU A 543 -2.61 24.77 -19.15
CA GLU A 543 -1.51 24.97 -20.10
C GLU A 543 -0.16 25.16 -19.39
N ALA A 544 -0.14 25.85 -18.24
CA ALA A 544 1.07 25.97 -17.42
C ALA A 544 1.56 24.61 -16.90
N MET A 545 0.65 23.72 -16.50
CA MET A 545 1.01 22.35 -16.09
C MET A 545 1.55 21.52 -17.26
N LEU A 546 0.95 21.64 -18.45
CA LEU A 546 1.46 20.95 -19.64
C LEU A 546 2.85 21.45 -20.04
N LYS A 547 3.11 22.75 -19.87
CA LYS A 547 4.46 23.30 -20.07
C LYS A 547 5.46 22.69 -19.09
N LEU A 548 5.13 22.60 -17.80
CA LEU A 548 5.99 21.91 -16.82
C LEU A 548 6.22 20.44 -17.18
N TYR A 549 5.20 19.75 -17.69
CA TYR A 549 5.32 18.36 -18.13
C TYR A 549 6.27 18.21 -19.32
N ASP A 550 6.18 19.10 -20.30
CA ASP A 550 7.04 19.10 -21.49
C ASP A 550 8.51 19.42 -21.12
N GLU A 551 8.72 20.31 -20.14
CA GLU A 551 10.06 20.73 -19.67
C GLU A 551 10.70 19.76 -18.67
N ALA A 552 9.93 18.82 -18.10
CA ALA A 552 10.43 17.87 -17.09
C ALA A 552 11.35 16.79 -17.70
N ASP A 553 12.55 16.64 -17.14
CA ASP A 553 13.48 15.54 -17.46
C ASP A 553 13.24 14.29 -16.59
N LEU A 554 12.88 14.50 -15.32
CA LEU A 554 12.60 13.42 -14.37
C LEU A 554 11.20 12.83 -14.60
N HIS A 555 11.13 11.51 -14.82
CA HIS A 555 9.85 10.83 -15.07
C HIS A 555 8.88 10.91 -13.89
N GLU A 556 9.39 10.93 -12.66
CA GLU A 556 8.59 11.15 -11.45
C GLU A 556 7.79 12.47 -11.50
N GLU A 557 8.38 13.53 -12.05
CA GLU A 557 7.71 14.82 -12.18
C GLU A 557 6.56 14.75 -13.20
N LYS A 558 6.77 14.03 -14.30
CA LYS A 558 5.73 13.78 -15.30
C LYS A 558 4.55 13.01 -14.72
N ASP A 559 4.81 11.92 -14.00
CA ASP A 559 3.76 11.15 -13.30
C ASP A 559 3.02 12.03 -12.27
N ARG A 560 3.77 12.82 -11.49
CA ARG A 560 3.21 13.76 -10.51
C ARG A 560 2.23 14.75 -11.16
N ILE A 561 2.59 15.31 -12.31
CA ILE A 561 1.73 16.24 -13.06
C ILE A 561 0.50 15.50 -13.61
N LEU A 562 0.67 14.34 -14.27
CA LEU A 562 -0.45 13.54 -14.79
C LEU A 562 -1.49 13.22 -13.71
N ARG A 563 -1.04 12.85 -12.51
CA ARG A 563 -1.91 12.60 -11.35
C ARG A 563 -2.56 13.85 -10.76
N ALA A 564 -1.94 15.02 -10.93
CA ALA A 564 -2.47 16.27 -10.43
C ALA A 564 -3.56 16.83 -11.34
N LEU A 565 -3.47 16.60 -12.66
CA LEU A 565 -4.44 17.07 -13.68
C LEU A 565 -5.88 16.67 -13.36
N GLY A 566 -6.12 15.49 -12.78
CA GLY A 566 -7.45 15.06 -12.34
C GLY A 566 -8.12 15.93 -11.27
N ALA A 567 -7.37 16.82 -10.59
CA ALA A 567 -7.93 17.74 -9.60
C ALA A 567 -8.81 18.85 -10.21
N ILE A 568 -8.73 19.06 -11.53
CA ILE A 568 -9.55 20.04 -12.28
C ILE A 568 -11.05 19.77 -12.06
N ARG A 569 -11.84 20.84 -11.89
CA ARG A 569 -13.31 20.71 -11.72
C ARG A 569 -14.13 21.00 -12.96
N ASP A 570 -13.55 21.74 -13.90
CA ASP A 570 -14.19 22.01 -15.18
C ASP A 570 -14.27 20.74 -16.04
N LYS A 571 -15.49 20.37 -16.43
CA LYS A 571 -15.74 19.12 -17.17
C LYS A 571 -15.12 19.12 -18.56
N GLN A 572 -15.03 20.29 -19.22
CA GLN A 572 -14.43 20.38 -20.56
C GLN A 572 -12.92 20.20 -20.48
N LEU A 573 -12.28 20.82 -19.48
CA LEU A 573 -10.85 20.64 -19.22
C LEU A 573 -10.52 19.21 -18.80
N LEU A 574 -11.37 18.53 -18.02
CA LEU A 574 -11.19 17.10 -17.73
C LEU A 574 -11.24 16.23 -18.99
N GLY A 575 -12.06 16.58 -19.99
CA GLY A 575 -12.01 15.97 -21.32
C GLY A 575 -10.65 16.17 -21.98
N LYS A 576 -10.11 17.40 -21.96
CA LYS A 576 -8.77 17.68 -22.49
C LYS A 576 -7.65 16.91 -21.79
N VAL A 577 -7.77 16.65 -20.48
CA VAL A 577 -6.82 15.81 -19.74
C VAL A 577 -6.81 14.39 -20.30
N LEU A 578 -7.98 13.81 -20.61
CA LEU A 578 -8.08 12.48 -21.19
C LEU A 578 -7.53 12.44 -22.63
N ASP A 579 -7.78 13.47 -23.43
CA ASP A 579 -7.20 13.61 -24.76
C ASP A 579 -5.67 13.69 -24.70
N PHE A 580 -5.14 14.50 -23.79
CA PHE A 580 -3.69 14.63 -23.56
C PHE A 580 -3.08 13.29 -23.11
N ALA A 581 -3.76 12.56 -22.22
CA ALA A 581 -3.30 11.25 -21.73
C ALA A 581 -3.12 10.22 -22.86
N MET A 582 -3.89 10.34 -23.96
CA MET A 582 -3.80 9.45 -25.12
C MET A 582 -2.90 9.98 -26.25
N SER A 583 -2.37 11.19 -26.11
CA SER A 583 -1.47 11.77 -27.11
C SER A 583 -0.12 11.05 -27.16
N ASP A 584 0.64 11.31 -28.23
CA ASP A 584 2.02 10.85 -28.41
C ASP A 584 3.02 11.45 -27.41
N LYS A 585 2.62 12.49 -26.67
CA LYS A 585 3.44 13.09 -25.60
C LYS A 585 3.47 12.28 -24.31
N VAL A 586 2.51 11.38 -24.08
CA VAL A 586 2.41 10.58 -22.86
C VAL A 586 2.80 9.15 -23.17
N ARG A 587 3.79 8.60 -22.45
CA ARG A 587 4.20 7.20 -22.64
C ARG A 587 3.01 6.30 -22.31
N ALA A 588 2.86 5.23 -23.08
CA ALA A 588 1.74 4.31 -22.94
C ALA A 588 1.56 3.82 -21.50
N GLN A 589 2.66 3.50 -20.80
CA GLN A 589 2.64 3.01 -19.41
C GLN A 589 2.12 4.02 -18.37
N ASP A 590 2.02 5.32 -18.71
CA ASP A 590 1.64 6.40 -17.79
C ASP A 590 0.27 7.00 -18.07
N THR A 591 -0.27 6.78 -19.27
CA THR A 591 -1.64 7.18 -19.65
C THR A 591 -2.68 6.77 -18.60
N VAL A 592 -2.52 5.58 -17.99
CA VAL A 592 -3.42 5.09 -16.93
C VAL A 592 -3.51 6.05 -15.74
N PHE A 593 -2.41 6.71 -15.36
CA PHE A 593 -2.37 7.56 -14.16
C PHE A 593 -3.20 8.83 -14.34
N ALA A 594 -3.19 9.41 -15.55
CA ALA A 594 -4.06 10.53 -15.88
C ALA A 594 -5.54 10.12 -15.90
N ILE A 595 -5.90 8.99 -16.54
CA ILE A 595 -7.29 8.50 -16.60
C ILE A 595 -7.82 8.23 -15.18
N MET A 596 -7.05 7.52 -14.35
CA MET A 596 -7.42 7.24 -12.96
C MET A 596 -7.56 8.53 -12.14
N SER A 597 -6.72 9.53 -12.37
CA SER A 597 -6.84 10.81 -11.67
C SER A 597 -8.17 11.52 -11.94
N VAL A 598 -8.67 11.45 -13.19
CA VAL A 598 -9.99 11.98 -13.56
C VAL A 598 -11.11 11.19 -12.89
N ALA A 599 -10.96 9.86 -12.78
CA ALA A 599 -11.96 8.99 -12.14
C ALA A 599 -12.13 9.24 -10.63
N PHE A 600 -11.05 9.59 -9.93
CA PHE A 600 -11.11 9.91 -8.49
C PHE A 600 -11.88 11.21 -8.19
N ASN A 601 -12.04 12.09 -9.18
CA ASN A 601 -12.79 13.32 -9.04
C ASN A 601 -14.30 13.06 -9.21
N SER A 602 -15.13 13.48 -8.26
CA SER A 602 -16.59 13.27 -8.36
C SER A 602 -17.23 13.93 -9.59
N LYS A 603 -16.63 15.01 -10.12
CA LYS A 603 -17.08 15.67 -11.36
C LYS A 603 -16.54 15.01 -12.63
N GLY A 604 -15.46 14.21 -12.53
CA GLY A 604 -14.79 13.52 -13.63
C GLY A 604 -15.10 12.02 -13.75
N ARG A 605 -15.64 11.39 -12.70
CA ARG A 605 -15.87 9.94 -12.64
C ARG A 605 -16.69 9.39 -13.80
N ASP A 606 -17.83 10.02 -14.10
CA ASP A 606 -18.65 9.63 -15.25
C ASP A 606 -17.91 9.84 -16.58
N ILE A 607 -17.11 10.91 -16.70
CA ILE A 607 -16.34 11.23 -17.91
C ILE A 607 -15.27 10.16 -18.15
N ALA A 608 -14.53 9.76 -17.10
CA ALA A 608 -13.53 8.70 -17.18
C ALA A 608 -14.14 7.35 -17.54
N TRP A 609 -15.33 7.03 -17.01
CA TRP A 609 -16.05 5.80 -17.35
C TRP A 609 -16.51 5.78 -18.81
N GLU A 610 -17.15 6.85 -19.30
CA GLU A 610 -17.54 6.94 -20.71
C GLU A 610 -16.31 6.87 -21.64
N PHE A 611 -15.22 7.51 -21.24
CA PHE A 611 -13.96 7.46 -21.96
C PHE A 611 -13.37 6.06 -22.03
N LEU A 612 -13.35 5.33 -20.90
CA LEU A 612 -12.89 3.94 -20.86
C LEU A 612 -13.71 3.07 -21.79
N LYS A 613 -15.05 3.15 -21.73
CA LYS A 613 -15.94 2.39 -22.64
C LYS A 613 -15.64 2.69 -24.11
N SER A 614 -15.48 3.96 -24.44
CA SER A 614 -15.28 4.42 -25.82
C SER A 614 -13.91 4.01 -26.39
N ASN A 615 -12.91 3.83 -25.52
CA ASN A 615 -11.54 3.50 -25.89
C ASN A 615 -11.16 2.07 -25.49
N TRP A 616 -12.12 1.23 -25.11
CA TRP A 616 -11.86 -0.07 -24.47
C TRP A 616 -10.94 -0.98 -25.28
N GLN A 617 -11.15 -1.06 -26.60
CA GLN A 617 -10.30 -1.88 -27.47
C GLN A 617 -8.85 -1.37 -27.53
N ILE A 618 -8.65 -0.06 -27.48
CA ILE A 618 -7.30 0.53 -27.48
C ILE A 618 -6.61 0.23 -26.16
N LEU A 619 -7.33 0.37 -25.05
CA LEU A 619 -6.79 0.18 -23.70
C LEU A 619 -6.45 -1.30 -23.44
N THR A 620 -7.32 -2.23 -23.85
CA THR A 620 -7.07 -3.68 -23.74
C THR A 620 -5.95 -4.17 -24.64
N ASN A 621 -5.78 -3.60 -25.85
CA ASN A 621 -4.65 -3.93 -26.72
C ASN A 621 -3.33 -3.35 -26.19
N ARG A 622 -3.39 -2.25 -25.44
CA ARG A 622 -2.20 -1.54 -24.91
C ARG A 622 -1.68 -2.15 -23.62
N TYR A 623 -2.58 -2.60 -22.75
CA TYR A 623 -2.22 -3.06 -21.41
C TYR A 623 -2.49 -4.56 -21.26
N GLY A 624 -1.51 -5.27 -20.74
CA GLY A 624 -1.68 -6.63 -20.22
C GLY A 624 -1.94 -6.63 -18.72
N ALA A 625 -1.40 -7.65 -18.06
CA ALA A 625 -1.41 -7.81 -16.61
C ALA A 625 -0.95 -6.55 -15.85
N PHE A 626 -1.33 -6.43 -14.57
CA PHE A 626 -1.07 -5.31 -13.66
C PHE A 626 -1.80 -3.99 -13.99
N LEU A 627 -1.55 -3.38 -15.16
CA LEU A 627 -2.06 -2.03 -15.47
C LEU A 627 -3.54 -2.04 -15.85
N LEU A 628 -3.99 -3.05 -16.60
CA LEU A 628 -5.38 -3.13 -17.03
C LEU A 628 -6.36 -3.38 -15.86
N PRO A 629 -6.12 -4.37 -14.97
CA PRO A 629 -6.95 -4.53 -13.76
C PRO A 629 -6.98 -3.25 -12.91
N ARG A 630 -5.83 -2.60 -12.71
CA ARG A 630 -5.75 -1.35 -11.95
C ARG A 630 -6.57 -0.22 -12.57
N LEU A 631 -6.53 -0.09 -13.90
CA LEU A 631 -7.35 0.88 -14.63
C LEU A 631 -8.84 0.57 -14.45
N VAL A 632 -9.25 -0.69 -14.59
CA VAL A 632 -10.64 -1.14 -14.38
C VAL A 632 -11.09 -0.81 -12.97
N LYS A 633 -10.33 -1.22 -11.94
CA LYS A 633 -10.63 -0.98 -10.52
C LYS A 633 -10.92 0.49 -10.25
N HIS A 634 -9.95 1.36 -10.53
CA HIS A 634 -10.03 2.76 -10.13
C HIS A 634 -11.01 3.61 -10.96
N THR A 635 -11.40 3.15 -12.14
CA THR A 635 -12.44 3.81 -12.96
C THR A 635 -13.86 3.37 -12.60
N THR A 636 -14.02 2.31 -11.79
CA THR A 636 -15.33 1.70 -11.51
C THR A 636 -15.70 1.66 -10.02
N GLU A 637 -14.79 1.33 -9.10
CA GLU A 637 -15.11 0.99 -7.70
C GLU A 637 -15.80 2.13 -6.90
N ASN A 638 -15.59 3.38 -7.31
CA ASN A 638 -16.03 4.56 -6.55
C ASN A 638 -17.43 5.05 -6.91
N PHE A 639 -18.21 4.34 -7.73
CA PHE A 639 -19.61 4.67 -7.94
C PHE A 639 -20.47 4.36 -6.70
N VAL A 640 -21.62 5.04 -6.61
CA VAL A 640 -22.49 5.02 -5.42
C VAL A 640 -23.96 4.75 -5.79
N THR A 641 -24.22 4.15 -6.96
CA THR A 641 -25.58 3.86 -7.45
C THR A 641 -25.67 2.44 -8.02
N GLU A 642 -26.79 1.75 -7.75
CA GLU A 642 -27.04 0.40 -8.29
C GLU A 642 -27.08 0.41 -9.82
N GLN A 643 -27.58 1.47 -10.43
CA GLN A 643 -27.61 1.62 -11.88
C GLN A 643 -26.19 1.53 -12.50
N ARG A 644 -25.18 2.10 -11.85
CA ARG A 644 -23.79 2.01 -12.31
C ARG A 644 -23.21 0.62 -12.10
N ALA A 645 -23.54 -0.05 -10.99
CA ALA A 645 -23.15 -1.44 -10.76
C ALA A 645 -23.64 -2.35 -11.91
N ILE A 646 -24.94 -2.26 -12.25
CA ILE A 646 -25.56 -3.03 -13.34
C ILE A 646 -24.90 -2.71 -14.69
N GLU A 647 -24.70 -1.43 -15.00
CA GLU A 647 -24.09 -1.02 -16.27
C GLU A 647 -22.66 -1.55 -16.43
N ILE A 648 -21.86 -1.51 -15.36
CA ILE A 648 -20.50 -2.03 -15.34
C ILE A 648 -20.50 -3.55 -15.54
N GLU A 649 -21.35 -4.28 -14.80
CA GLU A 649 -21.51 -5.73 -14.99
C GLU A 649 -21.89 -6.07 -16.44
N GLU A 650 -22.85 -5.36 -17.02
CA GLU A 650 -23.28 -5.57 -18.41
C GLU A 650 -22.19 -5.25 -19.43
N PHE A 651 -21.41 -4.18 -19.20
CA PHE A 651 -20.32 -3.79 -20.08
C PHE A 651 -19.26 -4.89 -20.14
N PHE A 652 -18.81 -5.39 -18.99
CA PHE A 652 -17.77 -6.43 -18.93
C PHE A 652 -18.30 -7.82 -19.34
N LYS A 653 -19.60 -8.11 -19.17
CA LYS A 653 -20.24 -9.29 -19.77
C LYS A 653 -20.20 -9.26 -21.30
N LYS A 654 -20.36 -8.08 -21.91
CA LYS A 654 -20.31 -7.88 -23.37
C LYS A 654 -18.87 -7.79 -23.91
N ASN A 655 -17.92 -7.42 -23.05
CA ASN A 655 -16.52 -7.22 -23.40
C ASN A 655 -15.61 -8.04 -22.45
N PRO A 656 -15.71 -9.38 -22.48
CA PRO A 656 -14.93 -10.24 -21.58
C PRO A 656 -13.43 -10.02 -21.81
N THR A 657 -12.68 -9.92 -20.72
CA THR A 657 -11.26 -9.57 -20.74
C THR A 657 -10.53 -10.44 -19.72
N PRO A 658 -9.88 -11.52 -20.16
CA PRO A 658 -9.17 -12.45 -19.29
C PRO A 658 -8.18 -11.75 -18.36
N GLY A 659 -8.20 -12.14 -17.07
CA GLY A 659 -7.33 -11.59 -16.03
C GLY A 659 -7.90 -10.32 -15.35
N THR A 660 -9.16 -9.97 -15.61
CA THR A 660 -9.83 -8.82 -14.97
C THR A 660 -11.15 -9.19 -14.31
N GLU A 661 -11.59 -10.44 -14.46
CA GLU A 661 -12.89 -10.93 -14.01
C GLU A 661 -13.08 -10.69 -12.51
N ARG A 662 -12.09 -11.08 -11.70
CA ARG A 662 -12.13 -10.85 -10.25
C ARG A 662 -12.17 -9.37 -9.90
N THR A 663 -11.36 -8.55 -10.57
CA THR A 663 -11.34 -7.10 -10.33
C THR A 663 -12.69 -6.46 -10.63
N VAL A 664 -13.38 -6.87 -11.71
CA VAL A 664 -14.72 -6.40 -12.02
C VAL A 664 -15.71 -6.79 -10.92
N GLN A 665 -15.66 -8.03 -10.44
CA GLN A 665 -16.53 -8.49 -9.35
C GLN A 665 -16.30 -7.68 -8.06
N GLN A 666 -15.03 -7.46 -7.68
CA GLN A 666 -14.63 -6.66 -6.53
C GLN A 666 -15.09 -5.19 -6.65
N SER A 667 -14.93 -4.58 -7.83
CA SER A 667 -15.41 -3.23 -8.10
C SER A 667 -16.92 -3.13 -7.95
N VAL A 668 -17.68 -4.07 -8.52
CA VAL A 668 -19.14 -4.09 -8.44
C VAL A 668 -19.62 -4.30 -7.00
N GLU A 669 -18.98 -5.20 -6.27
CA GLU A 669 -19.24 -5.39 -4.84
C GLU A 669 -19.00 -4.08 -4.07
N SER A 670 -17.89 -3.40 -4.33
CA SER A 670 -17.57 -2.09 -3.71
C SER A 670 -18.62 -1.02 -4.00
N ILE A 671 -19.15 -0.95 -5.23
CA ILE A 671 -20.25 -0.03 -5.57
C ILE A 671 -21.49 -0.35 -4.74
N ARG A 672 -21.87 -1.63 -4.62
CA ARG A 672 -23.05 -2.05 -3.84
C ARG A 672 -22.88 -1.77 -2.35
N LEU A 673 -21.66 -1.92 -1.81
CA LEU A 673 -21.32 -1.51 -0.45
C LEU A 673 -21.52 0.01 -0.26
N ASN A 674 -21.05 0.83 -1.22
CA ASN A 674 -21.25 2.28 -1.18
C ASN A 674 -22.73 2.66 -1.23
N VAL A 675 -23.53 1.98 -2.07
CA VAL A 675 -24.99 2.17 -2.15
C VAL A 675 -25.65 1.88 -0.81
N ALA A 676 -25.34 0.73 -0.21
CA ALA A 676 -25.90 0.33 1.07
C ALA A 676 -25.51 1.29 2.20
N TRP A 677 -24.24 1.70 2.24
CA TRP A 677 -23.73 2.65 3.24
C TRP A 677 -24.41 4.02 3.10
N LEU A 678 -24.48 4.58 1.89
CA LEU A 678 -25.11 5.88 1.66
C LEU A 678 -26.60 5.84 2.05
N ALA A 679 -27.33 4.80 1.61
CA ALA A 679 -28.75 4.65 1.90
C ALA A 679 -29.04 4.58 3.42
N ARG A 680 -28.15 3.93 4.19
CA ARG A 680 -28.29 3.76 5.63
C ARG A 680 -27.98 5.04 6.41
N ASP A 681 -26.91 5.76 6.06
CA ASP A 681 -26.32 6.78 6.95
C ASP A 681 -26.52 8.22 6.48
N GLN A 682 -26.92 8.47 5.23
CA GLN A 682 -26.98 9.83 4.65
C GLN A 682 -27.77 10.83 5.50
N ALA A 683 -28.99 10.47 5.93
CA ALA A 683 -29.86 11.38 6.69
C ALA A 683 -29.26 11.73 8.07
N ALA A 684 -28.63 10.76 8.74
CA ALA A 684 -27.98 10.97 10.02
C ALA A 684 -26.73 11.86 9.88
N ILE A 685 -25.94 11.66 8.82
CA ILE A 685 -24.79 12.51 8.49
C ILE A 685 -25.25 13.94 8.20
N GLU A 686 -26.31 14.12 7.40
CA GLU A 686 -26.86 15.44 7.10
C GLU A 686 -27.33 16.17 8.37
N HIS A 687 -27.96 15.45 9.30
CA HIS A 687 -28.35 16.02 10.60
C HIS A 687 -27.15 16.40 11.46
N PHE A 688 -26.11 15.57 11.52
CA PHE A 688 -24.90 15.84 12.30
C PHE A 688 -24.09 17.03 11.77
N LEU A 689 -24.09 17.25 10.45
CA LEU A 689 -23.33 18.31 9.78
C LEU A 689 -24.10 19.65 9.65
N LYS A 690 -25.35 19.71 10.13
CA LYS A 690 -26.11 20.96 10.28
C LYS A 690 -25.53 21.80 11.40
#